data_AF-A0AAJ4B8A7-F1
#
_entry.id   AF-A0AAJ4B8A7-F1
#
_cell.length_a   1.000
_cell.length_b   1.000
_cell.length_c   1.000
_cell.angle_alpha   90.00
_cell.angle_beta   90.00
_cell.angle_gamma   90.00
#
_symmetry.space_group_name_H-M   'P 1'
#
loop_
_entity.id
_entity.type
_entity.pdbx_description
1 polymer ?
#
loop_
_entity_poly.entity_id
_entity_poly.type
_entity_poly.pdbx_seq_one_letter_code
_entity_poly.pdbx_strand_id
1 'polypeptide(L)'
;MELIAQDVDWTQVRRKIISELSSLRLNGTDADWIILVFAIAHEKSGIDPQLERLSAPEDLRTKIENDFERSGFGVKNALHRLSDEAFSSCLHVVKNHLLIINRDGVRDFTIFMINHILSSSHGVTTSYSRISSFLVAGIAENLRCSSIIDLQPITAQVAIDSIIKYYHLIRDDRSGEAELRRLKLEMHNKDYTEFGFDGVPDYPAQNPVYILDLNRRDVGASSGIKVPKLTPLEEFLDMDVSGEIIVITPQFRTKSHKYVLRVLNLLAQRYPINTVINFSTPTAKSFSYGTLIVASSDSRRGKGELLEIDVTRNNPATKGLSYLDTVNLASSIHGIWTEPDTSYNRTLPTVQRIINAQFSDGYIDIPSLCRVMPRKTLGIFQDNELMGMGNHDKDGGYQSSLLINSAPILESLTESQVNKCHYVIGNNGAGKSFLLCDLVHQLAERGMECAALSVSRADRFPKATGGLERYYALIGESQSLAKRSSASTKSLISLLETPYRFNIFAKILVELGFNQEVYLIRKGKAQKQREDGNGIISLSLTLPHDQEAIELAKQLDPSAYEIGIVPRQERELHFNNYDIIIPFSNLSSGERNILQLITLLVSTASHNATHFIDEPEISLHVRWQQILPKAFSILAEEFDMPLVVATHSPVMIANATDSNCFCYNVNEGVLELIDLEDRHSVETILLQGFHTYTPHNREVHEKCARLVSDVIERVNTNAGGAKEFGKSAIEDLSTISEIINRTATHDNGAQKQGDLDLIHKAMTAISTVIQAGQQ
;
A
#
# COMPACT_ATOMS: atom_id res chain seq x y z
N MET A 1 13.72 -7.12 18.95
CA MET A 1 15.01 -6.36 18.87
C MET A 1 14.84 -4.83 19.02
N GLU A 2 14.40 -4.05 18.02
CA GLU A 2 14.36 -2.57 18.14
C GLU A 2 13.42 -2.07 19.26
N LEU A 3 12.23 -2.67 19.40
CA LEU A 3 11.33 -2.39 20.52
C LEU A 3 11.98 -2.72 21.87
N ILE A 4 12.63 -3.88 21.97
CA ILE A 4 13.36 -4.27 23.18
C ILE A 4 14.50 -3.27 23.50
N ALA A 5 15.22 -2.77 22.48
CA ALA A 5 16.24 -1.75 22.68
C ALA A 5 15.66 -0.40 23.14
N GLN A 6 14.41 -0.10 22.76
CA GLN A 6 13.66 1.05 23.29
C GLN A 6 13.22 0.81 24.74
N ASP A 7 12.73 -0.40 25.06
CA ASP A 7 12.33 -0.79 26.42
C ASP A 7 13.52 -0.71 27.40
N VAL A 8 14.71 -1.09 26.94
CA VAL A 8 15.98 -0.98 27.71
C VAL A 8 16.44 0.47 27.87
N ASP A 9 15.89 1.42 27.10
CA ASP A 9 16.40 2.78 26.91
C ASP A 9 17.92 2.78 26.69
N TRP A 10 18.35 2.03 25.68
CA TRP A 10 19.79 1.82 25.44
C TRP A 10 20.56 3.14 25.28
N THR A 11 19.91 4.17 24.71
CA THR A 11 20.53 5.49 24.55
C THR A 11 20.82 6.17 25.88
N GLN A 12 20.00 5.94 26.90
CA GLN A 12 20.26 6.38 28.26
C GLN A 12 21.36 5.54 28.92
N VAL A 13 21.36 4.21 28.76
CA VAL A 13 22.43 3.32 29.24
C VAL A 13 23.79 3.80 28.72
N ARG A 14 23.86 4.03 27.41
CA ARG A 14 25.04 4.53 26.72
C ARG A 14 25.51 5.89 27.27
N ARG A 15 24.58 6.84 27.47
CA ARG A 15 24.90 8.16 28.04
C ARG A 15 25.44 8.07 29.47
N LYS A 16 24.85 7.22 30.30
CA LYS A 16 25.32 6.97 31.67
C LYS A 16 26.74 6.40 31.66
N ILE A 17 27.01 5.38 30.86
CA ILE A 17 28.36 4.80 30.72
C ILE A 17 29.37 5.83 30.22
N ILE A 18 29.04 6.63 29.20
CA ILE A 18 29.93 7.70 28.73
C ILE A 18 30.24 8.71 29.85
N SER A 19 29.27 9.04 30.71
CA SER A 19 29.45 9.93 31.86
C SER A 19 30.41 9.32 32.89
N GLU A 20 30.21 8.05 33.26
CA GLU A 20 31.07 7.31 34.20
C GLU A 20 32.52 7.20 33.69
N LEU A 21 32.70 7.14 32.37
CA LEU A 21 34.00 6.98 31.72
C LEU A 21 34.65 8.30 31.30
N SER A 22 34.09 9.45 31.70
CA SER A 22 34.53 10.79 31.28
C SER A 22 36.02 11.08 31.59
N SER A 23 36.55 10.50 32.67
CA SER A 23 37.97 10.61 33.06
C SER A 23 38.93 9.80 32.17
N LEU A 24 38.43 8.73 31.52
CA LEU A 24 39.22 7.79 30.72
C LEU A 24 39.28 8.17 29.23
N ARG A 25 38.61 9.26 28.82
CA ARG A 25 38.52 9.72 27.41
C ARG A 25 38.05 8.63 26.43
N LEU A 26 37.22 7.70 26.90
CA LEU A 26 36.63 6.67 26.06
C LEU A 26 35.58 7.29 25.14
N ASN A 27 35.48 6.78 23.91
CA ASN A 27 34.54 7.29 22.92
C ASN A 27 33.21 6.53 22.98
N GLY A 28 32.22 6.96 22.19
CA GLY A 28 30.91 6.31 22.15
C GLY A 28 30.98 4.84 21.73
N THR A 29 31.90 4.48 20.83
CA THR A 29 32.09 3.08 20.38
C THR A 29 32.62 2.20 21.52
N ASP A 30 33.50 2.71 22.37
CA ASP A 30 33.99 1.98 23.55
C ASP A 30 32.84 1.65 24.51
N ALA A 31 31.91 2.60 24.73
CA ALA A 31 30.71 2.38 25.53
C ALA A 31 29.80 1.29 24.92
N ASP A 32 29.65 1.27 23.59
CA ASP A 32 28.82 0.29 22.88
C ASP A 32 29.37 -1.13 23.06
N TRP A 33 30.69 -1.29 23.00
CA TRP A 33 31.37 -2.56 23.27
C TRP A 33 31.24 -3.00 24.73
N ILE A 34 31.35 -2.08 25.70
CA ILE A 34 31.16 -2.40 27.12
C ILE A 34 29.74 -2.94 27.36
N ILE A 35 28.73 -2.29 26.78
CA ILE A 35 27.33 -2.73 26.87
C ILE A 35 27.16 -4.13 26.28
N LEU A 36 27.73 -4.37 25.08
CA LEU A 36 27.64 -5.68 24.44
C LEU A 36 28.31 -6.78 25.29
N VAL A 37 29.52 -6.54 25.80
CA VAL A 37 30.25 -7.53 26.60
C VAL A 37 29.46 -7.93 27.84
N PHE A 38 28.89 -6.95 28.55
CA PHE A 38 28.07 -7.24 29.73
C PHE A 38 26.73 -7.89 29.37
N ALA A 39 26.12 -7.56 28.24
CA ALA A 39 24.90 -8.23 27.78
C ALA A 39 25.14 -9.72 27.46
N ILE A 40 26.23 -10.05 26.74
CA ILE A 40 26.64 -11.42 26.46
C ILE A 40 26.96 -12.18 27.76
N ALA A 41 27.72 -11.55 28.67
CA ALA A 41 28.03 -12.14 29.96
C ALA A 41 26.75 -12.44 30.77
N HIS A 42 25.76 -11.55 30.72
CA HIS A 42 24.47 -11.76 31.35
C HIS A 42 23.69 -12.94 30.72
N GLU A 43 23.70 -13.05 29.40
CA GLU A 43 23.01 -14.11 28.65
C GLU A 43 23.61 -15.50 28.87
N LYS A 44 24.95 -15.63 28.73
CA LYS A 44 25.67 -16.92 28.80
C LYS A 44 25.82 -17.43 30.24
N SER A 45 26.14 -16.54 31.16
CA SER A 45 26.52 -16.93 32.52
C SER A 45 25.33 -17.04 33.47
N GLY A 46 24.19 -16.43 33.11
CA GLY A 46 23.16 -16.09 34.08
C GLY A 46 23.81 -15.44 35.29
N ILE A 47 24.42 -14.25 35.13
CA ILE A 47 25.08 -13.52 36.22
C ILE A 47 24.18 -13.63 37.45
N ASP A 48 24.61 -14.43 38.42
CA ASP A 48 23.82 -14.80 39.59
C ASP A 48 23.20 -13.50 40.15
N PRO A 49 21.88 -13.44 40.37
CA PRO A 49 21.28 -12.30 41.06
C PRO A 49 22.02 -11.94 42.35
N GLN A 50 22.72 -12.90 42.98
CA GLN A 50 23.53 -12.75 44.19
C GLN A 50 25.04 -12.50 43.98
N LEU A 51 25.55 -12.35 42.76
CA LEU A 51 26.99 -12.19 42.47
C LEU A 51 27.62 -10.87 42.97
N GLU A 52 26.84 -9.98 43.59
CA GLU A 52 27.37 -8.86 44.40
C GLU A 52 27.99 -9.30 45.74
N ARG A 53 27.66 -10.49 46.25
CA ARG A 53 28.01 -10.87 47.64
C ARG A 53 29.33 -11.63 47.79
N LEU A 54 29.98 -12.09 46.71
CA LEU A 54 31.03 -13.10 46.84
C LEU A 54 32.24 -12.99 45.88
N SER A 55 32.43 -11.92 45.11
CA SER A 55 33.59 -11.83 44.20
C SER A 55 34.16 -10.41 44.13
N ALA A 56 35.49 -10.27 44.19
CA ALA A 56 36.13 -8.99 43.91
C ALA A 56 35.87 -8.61 42.44
N PRO A 57 35.79 -7.31 42.08
CA PRO A 57 35.64 -6.89 40.67
C PRO A 57 36.68 -7.53 39.74
N GLU A 58 37.89 -7.77 40.26
CA GLU A 58 38.98 -8.48 39.60
C GLU A 58 38.60 -9.93 39.21
N ASP A 59 37.93 -10.68 40.10
CA ASP A 59 37.52 -12.07 39.87
C ASP A 59 36.44 -12.15 38.77
N LEU A 60 35.46 -11.24 38.83
CA LEU A 60 34.36 -11.20 37.86
C LEU A 60 34.86 -10.78 36.47
N ARG A 61 35.76 -9.78 36.42
CA ARG A 61 36.43 -9.37 35.21
C ARG A 61 37.22 -10.53 34.60
N THR A 62 38.05 -11.19 35.40
CA THR A 62 38.85 -12.34 34.97
C THR A 62 37.96 -13.47 34.45
N LYS A 63 36.80 -13.70 35.08
CA LYS A 63 35.83 -14.71 34.63
C LYS A 63 35.22 -14.34 33.27
N ILE A 64 34.77 -13.10 33.09
CA ILE A 64 34.23 -12.62 31.82
C ILE A 64 35.31 -12.71 30.73
N GLU A 65 36.53 -12.29 31.03
CA GLU A 65 37.64 -12.35 30.08
C GLU A 65 37.94 -13.80 29.66
N ASN A 66 38.07 -14.72 30.62
CA ASN A 66 38.27 -16.15 30.33
C ASN A 66 37.12 -16.78 29.54
N ASP A 67 35.87 -16.44 29.83
CA ASP A 67 34.71 -17.01 29.14
C ASP A 67 34.64 -16.53 27.68
N PHE A 68 35.02 -15.27 27.42
CA PHE A 68 35.17 -14.73 26.07
C PHE A 68 36.34 -15.39 25.34
N GLU A 69 37.53 -15.48 25.96
CA GLU A 69 38.71 -16.13 25.38
C GLU A 69 38.47 -17.60 25.03
N ARG A 70 37.87 -18.39 25.94
CA ARG A 70 37.50 -19.79 25.71
C ARG A 70 36.54 -19.96 24.54
N SER A 71 35.68 -18.98 24.35
CA SER A 71 34.68 -18.96 23.29
C SER A 71 35.25 -18.42 21.97
N GLY A 72 36.52 -18.03 21.91
CA GLY A 72 37.15 -17.45 20.71
C GLY A 72 36.91 -15.94 20.53
N PHE A 73 36.20 -15.29 21.46
CA PHE A 73 35.95 -13.86 21.45
C PHE A 73 37.13 -13.10 22.04
N GLY A 74 37.75 -12.23 21.24
CA GLY A 74 38.68 -11.24 21.76
C GLY A 74 37.93 -10.19 22.57
N VAL A 75 38.21 -10.09 23.87
CA VAL A 75 37.72 -8.98 24.70
C VAL A 75 38.29 -7.68 24.14
N LYS A 76 37.43 -6.70 23.85
CA LYS A 76 37.88 -5.40 23.35
C LYS A 76 38.76 -4.71 24.39
N ASN A 77 39.84 -4.07 23.91
CA ASN A 77 40.72 -3.20 24.71
C ASN A 77 39.98 -2.17 25.59
N ALA A 78 38.75 -1.78 25.22
CA ALA A 78 37.92 -0.89 26.03
C ALA A 78 37.65 -1.48 27.43
N LEU A 79 37.37 -2.77 27.55
CA LEU A 79 37.17 -3.43 28.85
C LEU A 79 38.49 -3.48 29.65
N HIS A 80 39.62 -3.74 28.99
CA HIS A 80 40.95 -3.75 29.62
C HIS A 80 41.37 -2.39 30.18
N ARG A 81 40.80 -1.29 29.68
CA ARG A 81 41.11 0.08 30.15
C ARG A 81 40.31 0.53 31.37
N LEU A 82 39.33 -0.26 31.82
CA LEU A 82 38.53 0.07 32.99
C LEU A 82 39.32 -0.18 34.29
N SER A 83 39.28 0.78 35.22
CA SER A 83 39.60 0.52 36.63
C SER A 83 38.50 -0.35 37.25
N ASP A 84 38.78 -0.99 38.39
CA ASP A 84 37.80 -1.85 39.06
C ASP A 84 36.54 -1.10 39.49
N GLU A 85 36.69 0.14 39.95
CA GLU A 85 35.57 1.05 40.25
C GLU A 85 34.73 1.35 39.01
N ALA A 86 35.37 1.68 37.88
CA ALA A 86 34.68 1.99 36.63
C ALA A 86 34.01 0.73 36.04
N PHE A 87 34.65 -0.43 36.15
CA PHE A 87 34.11 -1.72 35.75
C PHE A 87 32.84 -2.04 36.54
N SER A 88 32.89 -1.94 37.87
CA SER A 88 31.74 -2.19 38.74
C SER A 88 30.59 -1.21 38.46
N SER A 89 30.89 0.08 38.27
CA SER A 89 29.89 1.10 37.94
C SER A 89 29.20 0.80 36.61
N CYS A 90 29.98 0.55 35.54
CA CYS A 90 29.42 0.23 34.22
C CYS A 90 28.59 -1.06 34.23
N LEU A 91 29.06 -2.10 34.92
CA LEU A 91 28.32 -3.36 35.06
C LEU A 91 26.97 -3.13 35.75
N HIS A 92 26.96 -2.35 36.84
CA HIS A 92 25.73 -2.02 37.57
C HIS A 92 24.74 -1.26 36.68
N VAL A 93 25.21 -0.28 35.90
CA VAL A 93 24.40 0.47 34.94
C VAL A 93 23.76 -0.45 33.90
N VAL A 94 24.53 -1.34 33.27
CA VAL A 94 23.98 -2.26 32.25
C VAL A 94 23.00 -3.26 32.88
N LYS A 95 23.36 -3.87 34.02
CA LYS A 95 22.53 -4.87 34.70
C LYS A 95 21.15 -4.32 35.06
N ASN A 96 21.08 -3.12 35.65
CA ASN A 96 19.80 -2.53 36.05
C ASN A 96 18.82 -2.36 34.88
N HIS A 97 19.36 -2.12 33.68
CA HIS A 97 18.57 -1.98 32.46
C HIS A 97 18.30 -3.32 31.74
N LEU A 98 19.05 -4.39 32.03
CA LEU A 98 18.75 -5.74 31.55
C LEU A 98 17.76 -6.49 32.45
N LEU A 99 17.67 -6.16 33.75
CA LEU A 99 16.74 -6.81 34.68
C LEU A 99 15.25 -6.56 34.37
N ILE A 100 14.95 -5.52 33.60
CA ILE A 100 13.58 -5.18 33.20
C ILE A 100 13.05 -6.02 32.03
N ILE A 101 13.91 -6.82 31.40
CA ILE A 101 13.57 -7.68 30.26
C ILE A 101 13.85 -9.14 30.60
N ASN A 102 13.11 -10.06 29.96
CA ASN A 102 13.31 -11.50 30.14
C ASN A 102 14.56 -11.99 29.37
N ARG A 103 14.89 -13.29 29.52
CA ARG A 103 16.06 -13.90 28.85
C ARG A 103 16.03 -13.73 27.32
N ASP A 104 14.88 -13.93 26.70
CA ASP A 104 14.72 -13.73 25.24
C ASP A 104 14.92 -12.26 24.85
N GLY A 105 14.47 -11.33 25.69
CA GLY A 105 14.74 -9.91 25.55
C GLY A 105 16.22 -9.59 25.63
N VAL A 106 16.98 -10.20 26.56
CA VAL A 106 18.43 -9.99 26.66
C VAL A 106 19.14 -10.49 25.40
N ARG A 107 18.73 -11.65 24.86
CA ARG A 107 19.22 -12.16 23.57
C ARG A 107 18.93 -11.16 22.44
N ASP A 108 17.69 -10.71 22.33
CA ASP A 108 17.24 -9.74 21.31
C ASP A 108 17.97 -8.40 21.40
N PHE A 109 18.23 -7.93 22.62
CA PHE A 109 19.02 -6.73 22.89
C PHE A 109 20.48 -6.90 22.48
N THR A 110 21.06 -8.05 22.78
CA THR A 110 22.44 -8.40 22.40
C THR A 110 22.58 -8.42 20.88
N ILE A 111 21.65 -9.06 20.15
CA ILE A 111 21.64 -9.05 18.67
C ILE A 111 21.51 -7.62 18.13
N PHE A 112 20.67 -6.78 18.75
CA PHE A 112 20.57 -5.37 18.39
C PHE A 112 21.91 -4.64 18.55
N MET A 113 22.62 -4.86 19.67
CA MET A 113 23.94 -4.26 19.92
C MET A 113 24.99 -4.74 18.91
N ILE A 114 25.00 -6.03 18.56
CA ILE A 114 25.86 -6.57 17.49
C ILE A 114 25.59 -5.84 16.17
N ASN A 115 24.31 -5.74 15.76
CA ASN A 115 23.92 -5.02 14.55
C ASN A 115 24.34 -3.56 14.59
N HIS A 116 24.18 -2.89 15.74
CA HIS A 116 24.56 -1.50 15.92
C HIS A 116 26.06 -1.28 15.75
N ILE A 117 26.89 -2.13 16.38
CA ILE A 117 28.35 -2.03 16.32
C ILE A 117 28.86 -2.32 14.91
N LEU A 118 28.38 -3.39 14.28
CA LEU A 118 28.77 -3.74 12.90
C LEU A 118 28.33 -2.68 11.88
N SER A 119 27.10 -2.16 12.01
CA SER A 119 26.61 -1.09 11.12
C SER A 119 27.41 0.19 11.31
N SER A 120 27.66 0.58 12.57
CA SER A 120 28.42 1.78 12.91
C SER A 120 29.86 1.71 12.45
N SER A 121 30.49 0.53 12.51
CA SER A 121 31.82 0.36 11.95
C SER A 121 31.77 0.60 10.43
N HIS A 122 30.85 -0.02 9.69
CA HIS A 122 30.75 0.17 8.24
C HIS A 122 30.17 1.54 7.79
N GLY A 123 29.79 2.40 8.74
CA GLY A 123 29.26 3.74 8.46
C GLY A 123 27.85 3.72 7.87
N VAL A 124 27.08 2.68 8.17
CA VAL A 124 25.70 2.47 7.73
C VAL A 124 24.75 2.43 8.94
N THR A 125 23.45 2.58 8.70
CA THR A 125 22.43 2.42 9.76
C THR A 125 22.09 0.96 9.97
N THR A 126 21.59 0.61 11.16
CA THR A 126 21.11 -0.75 11.45
C THR A 126 20.00 -1.20 10.49
N SER A 127 19.19 -0.27 10.01
CA SER A 127 18.14 -0.55 9.04
C SER A 127 18.67 -0.83 7.63
N TYR A 128 19.87 -0.34 7.26
CA TYR A 128 20.46 -0.58 5.93
C TYR A 128 20.58 -2.08 5.67
N SER A 129 21.20 -2.82 6.59
CA SER A 129 21.45 -4.25 6.38
C SER A 129 20.18 -5.08 6.30
N ARG A 130 19.10 -4.64 6.95
CA ARG A 130 17.79 -5.29 6.86
C ARG A 130 17.11 -5.05 5.52
N ILE A 131 17.23 -3.85 4.97
CA ILE A 131 16.68 -3.50 3.66
C ILE A 131 17.46 -4.20 2.55
N SER A 132 18.80 -4.17 2.61
CA SER A 132 19.64 -4.85 1.64
C SER A 132 19.50 -6.37 1.74
N SER A 133 19.46 -6.95 2.95
CA SER A 133 19.27 -8.40 3.10
C SER A 133 17.94 -8.88 2.53
N PHE A 134 16.87 -8.13 2.78
CA PHE A 134 15.54 -8.48 2.30
C PHE A 134 15.47 -8.44 0.77
N LEU A 135 16.05 -7.40 0.15
CA LEU A 135 16.15 -7.31 -1.31
C LEU A 135 16.96 -8.47 -1.89
N VAL A 136 18.15 -8.74 -1.34
CA VAL A 136 19.04 -9.80 -1.81
C VAL A 136 18.40 -11.18 -1.66
N ALA A 137 17.78 -11.45 -0.51
CA ALA A 137 17.08 -12.71 -0.28
C ALA A 137 15.97 -12.93 -1.32
N GLY A 138 15.18 -11.89 -1.62
CA GLY A 138 14.14 -11.98 -2.63
C GLY A 138 14.65 -12.27 -4.03
N ILE A 139 15.73 -11.60 -4.43
CA ILE A 139 16.39 -11.85 -5.72
C ILE A 139 16.99 -13.27 -5.77
N ALA A 140 17.72 -13.67 -4.73
CA ALA A 140 18.37 -14.98 -4.68
C ALA A 140 17.37 -16.15 -4.69
N GLU A 141 16.22 -16.00 -4.03
CA GLU A 141 15.11 -16.96 -4.07
C GLU A 141 14.55 -17.12 -5.50
N ASN A 142 14.34 -16.01 -6.21
CA ASN A 142 13.86 -16.03 -7.60
C ASN A 142 14.88 -16.68 -8.58
N LEU A 143 16.18 -16.61 -8.27
CA LEU A 143 17.23 -17.25 -9.07
C LEU A 143 17.35 -18.77 -8.82
N ARG A 144 16.53 -19.34 -7.92
CA ARG A 144 16.51 -20.75 -7.49
C ARG A 144 17.87 -21.27 -7.02
N CYS A 145 18.63 -20.43 -6.32
CA CYS A 145 19.96 -20.82 -5.86
C CYS A 145 19.91 -21.79 -4.66
N SER A 146 20.89 -22.69 -4.57
CA SER A 146 20.99 -23.62 -3.44
C SER A 146 21.85 -23.10 -2.28
N SER A 147 22.67 -22.09 -2.55
CA SER A 147 23.65 -21.56 -1.60
C SER A 147 23.99 -20.10 -1.89
N ILE A 148 24.23 -19.34 -0.82
CA ILE A 148 24.71 -17.96 -0.87
C ILE A 148 26.16 -17.91 -0.39
N ILE A 149 27.00 -17.21 -1.15
CA ILE A 149 28.38 -16.91 -0.79
C ILE A 149 28.49 -15.39 -0.60
N ASP A 150 28.46 -14.94 0.65
CA ASP A 150 28.61 -13.54 1.02
C ASP A 150 30.10 -13.22 1.20
N LEU A 151 30.65 -12.48 0.24
CA LEU A 151 32.06 -12.17 0.16
C LEU A 151 32.47 -11.11 1.20
N GLN A 152 31.53 -10.23 1.57
CA GLN A 152 31.76 -9.12 2.50
C GLN A 152 30.55 -8.90 3.41
N PRO A 153 30.28 -9.84 4.32
CA PRO A 153 29.10 -9.76 5.18
C PRO A 153 29.23 -8.59 6.15
N ILE A 154 28.46 -7.51 5.96
CA ILE A 154 28.47 -6.37 6.89
C ILE A 154 27.92 -6.81 8.26
N THR A 155 26.74 -7.43 8.27
CA THR A 155 26.06 -7.89 9.50
C THR A 155 25.59 -9.35 9.44
N ALA A 156 25.93 -10.11 8.39
CA ALA A 156 25.41 -11.45 8.13
C ALA A 156 23.86 -11.54 8.17
N GLN A 157 23.16 -10.43 7.90
CA GLN A 157 21.69 -10.37 7.95
C GLN A 157 21.04 -11.24 6.85
N VAL A 158 21.67 -11.34 5.68
CA VAL A 158 21.20 -12.19 4.58
C VAL A 158 21.05 -13.65 5.03
N ALA A 159 22.02 -14.17 5.78
CA ALA A 159 22.01 -15.54 6.29
C ALA A 159 20.86 -15.83 7.27
N ILE A 160 20.46 -14.80 8.02
CA ILE A 160 19.38 -14.91 9.00
C ILE A 160 18.02 -14.89 8.30
N ASP A 161 17.84 -13.94 7.37
CA ASP A 161 16.53 -13.68 6.79
C ASP A 161 16.19 -14.59 5.61
N SER A 162 17.15 -15.25 4.95
CA SER A 162 16.87 -16.09 3.77
C SER A 162 16.40 -17.52 4.11
N ILE A 163 15.61 -18.13 3.21
CA ILE A 163 15.13 -19.53 3.26
C ILE A 163 16.25 -20.52 2.85
N ILE A 164 17.28 -20.02 2.18
CA ILE A 164 18.40 -20.83 1.71
C ILE A 164 19.08 -21.48 2.91
N LYS A 165 19.43 -22.77 2.79
CA LYS A 165 19.95 -23.55 3.93
C LYS A 165 21.46 -23.41 4.12
N TYR A 166 22.18 -23.09 3.05
CA TYR A 166 23.64 -23.07 3.05
C TYR A 166 24.16 -21.65 2.82
N TYR A 167 24.90 -21.14 3.82
CA TYR A 167 25.55 -19.84 3.77
C TYR A 167 27.04 -19.98 3.94
N HIS A 168 27.74 -19.25 3.10
CA HIS A 168 29.17 -19.20 3.10
C HIS A 168 29.62 -17.77 3.26
N LEU A 169 30.51 -17.54 4.22
CA LEU A 169 31.07 -16.23 4.50
C LEU A 169 32.56 -16.26 4.18
N ILE A 170 33.03 -15.25 3.45
CA ILE A 170 34.47 -15.04 3.33
C ILE A 170 34.97 -14.28 4.55
N ARG A 171 36.05 -14.80 5.13
CA ARG A 171 36.72 -14.19 6.27
C ARG A 171 37.35 -12.86 5.87
N ASP A 172 36.88 -11.77 6.47
CA ASP A 172 37.59 -10.49 6.54
C ASP A 172 38.66 -10.59 7.63
N ASP A 173 39.89 -10.16 7.36
CA ASP A 173 41.07 -10.23 8.24
C ASP A 173 40.93 -9.44 9.57
N ARG A 174 39.78 -8.78 9.78
CA ARG A 174 39.45 -8.06 11.01
C ARG A 174 38.95 -9.01 12.09
N SER A 175 39.87 -9.43 12.95
CA SER A 175 39.67 -10.42 14.02
C SER A 175 38.49 -10.18 14.99
N GLY A 176 37.92 -8.97 15.06
CA GLY A 176 36.78 -8.67 15.95
C GLY A 176 35.40 -8.63 15.29
N GLU A 177 35.29 -8.29 13.99
CA GLU A 177 33.99 -8.17 13.31
C GLU A 177 33.49 -9.54 12.82
N ALA A 178 34.40 -10.42 12.40
CA ALA A 178 34.08 -11.80 12.03
C ALA A 178 33.42 -12.54 13.20
N GLU A 179 34.01 -12.41 14.40
CA GLU A 179 33.52 -13.10 15.58
C GLU A 179 32.14 -12.58 16.04
N LEU A 180 31.86 -11.28 15.86
CA LEU A 180 30.51 -10.73 16.10
C LEU A 180 29.45 -11.32 15.15
N ARG A 181 29.80 -11.53 13.88
CA ARG A 181 28.90 -12.15 12.90
C ARG A 181 28.63 -13.60 13.24
N ARG A 182 29.68 -14.34 13.59
CA ARG A 182 29.60 -15.70 14.11
C ARG A 182 28.64 -15.79 15.30
N LEU A 183 28.84 -14.97 16.33
CA LEU A 183 27.95 -14.95 17.50
C LEU A 183 26.50 -14.67 17.09
N LYS A 184 26.28 -13.71 16.20
CA LYS A 184 24.95 -13.39 15.71
C LYS A 184 24.28 -14.61 15.06
N LEU A 185 25.01 -15.35 14.22
CA LEU A 185 24.50 -16.54 13.54
C LEU A 185 24.23 -17.68 14.52
N GLU A 186 25.11 -17.89 15.49
CA GLU A 186 24.92 -18.85 16.59
C GLU A 186 23.66 -18.51 17.41
N MET A 187 23.45 -17.24 17.76
CA MET A 187 22.26 -16.78 18.51
C MET A 187 20.95 -16.94 17.72
N HIS A 188 21.04 -16.97 16.39
CA HIS A 188 19.93 -17.27 15.49
C HIS A 188 19.82 -18.76 15.11
N ASN A 189 20.69 -19.62 15.63
CA ASN A 189 20.79 -21.04 15.27
C ASN A 189 20.87 -21.27 13.75
N LYS A 190 21.72 -20.50 13.05
CA LYS A 190 21.90 -20.60 11.60
C LYS A 190 23.16 -21.37 11.25
N ASP A 191 23.02 -22.34 10.34
CA ASP A 191 24.15 -23.06 9.76
C ASP A 191 24.90 -22.17 8.77
N TYR A 192 26.22 -22.11 8.91
CA TYR A 192 27.09 -21.38 8.00
C TYR A 192 28.48 -22.02 7.93
N THR A 193 29.24 -21.70 6.90
CA THR A 193 30.65 -22.09 6.77
C THR A 193 31.48 -20.86 6.46
N GLU A 194 32.57 -20.68 7.19
CA GLU A 194 33.55 -19.62 6.93
C GLU A 194 34.77 -20.18 6.20
N PHE A 195 35.24 -19.47 5.18
CA PHE A 195 36.50 -19.78 4.48
C PHE A 195 37.24 -18.49 4.08
N GLY A 196 38.53 -18.61 3.75
CA GLY A 196 39.32 -17.51 3.19
C GLY A 196 39.01 -17.29 1.71
N PHE A 197 39.46 -16.16 1.16
CA PHE A 197 39.31 -15.82 -0.27
C PHE A 197 39.83 -16.94 -1.20
N ASP A 198 40.93 -17.60 -0.83
CA ASP A 198 41.52 -18.70 -1.61
C ASP A 198 40.64 -19.96 -1.69
N GLY A 199 39.61 -20.09 -0.85
CA GLY A 199 38.73 -21.28 -0.79
C GLY A 199 37.50 -21.24 -1.70
N VAL A 200 37.29 -20.13 -2.42
CA VAL A 200 36.08 -19.88 -3.23
C VAL A 200 36.07 -20.58 -4.59
N PRO A 201 37.19 -20.70 -5.34
CA PRO A 201 37.19 -21.27 -6.69
C PRO A 201 36.79 -22.76 -6.75
N ASP A 202 36.94 -23.50 -5.65
CA ASP A 202 36.74 -24.95 -5.59
C ASP A 202 35.36 -25.39 -5.06
N TYR A 203 34.42 -24.46 -4.80
CA TYR A 203 33.17 -24.77 -4.10
C TYR A 203 32.08 -25.36 -5.04
N PRO A 204 31.67 -26.64 -4.89
CA PRO A 204 30.72 -27.29 -5.80
C PRO A 204 29.27 -27.03 -5.36
N ALA A 205 28.81 -25.79 -5.50
CA ALA A 205 27.40 -25.45 -5.33
C ALA A 205 26.64 -25.56 -6.66
N GLN A 206 25.41 -26.08 -6.63
CA GLN A 206 24.51 -26.00 -7.78
C GLN A 206 23.96 -24.56 -7.86
N ASN A 207 24.46 -23.77 -8.81
CA ASN A 207 24.03 -22.39 -9.05
C ASN A 207 24.23 -21.44 -7.84
N PRO A 208 25.49 -21.18 -7.42
CA PRO A 208 25.78 -20.27 -6.31
C PRO A 208 25.42 -18.82 -6.65
N VAL A 209 25.00 -18.08 -5.63
CA VAL A 209 24.87 -16.61 -5.68
C VAL A 209 25.99 -15.99 -4.85
N TYR A 210 26.86 -15.23 -5.50
CA TYR A 210 27.92 -14.45 -4.88
C TYR A 210 27.40 -13.05 -4.55
N ILE A 211 27.58 -12.61 -3.30
CA ILE A 211 27.14 -11.28 -2.85
C ILE A 211 28.35 -10.43 -2.50
N LEU A 212 28.37 -9.21 -3.04
CA LEU A 212 29.37 -8.18 -2.72
C LEU A 212 28.66 -6.89 -2.29
N ASP A 213 28.65 -6.59 -0.98
CA ASP A 213 28.09 -5.34 -0.43
C ASP A 213 29.20 -4.30 -0.23
N LEU A 214 29.45 -3.51 -1.28
CA LEU A 214 30.48 -2.48 -1.30
C LEU A 214 30.09 -1.35 -0.35
N ASN A 215 30.96 -0.94 0.58
CA ASN A 215 30.65 0.09 1.57
C ASN A 215 31.55 1.34 1.46
N ARG A 216 31.22 2.39 2.23
CA ARG A 216 31.94 3.68 2.18
C ARG A 216 33.41 3.61 2.61
N ARG A 217 33.81 2.60 3.40
CA ARG A 217 35.21 2.42 3.82
C ARG A 217 36.05 1.90 2.66
N ASP A 218 35.50 1.00 1.85
CA ASP A 218 36.16 0.48 0.63
C ASP A 218 36.44 1.61 -0.37
N VAL A 219 35.64 2.68 -0.29
CA VAL A 219 35.66 3.83 -1.20
C VAL A 219 36.73 4.88 -0.83
N GLY A 220 37.40 4.78 0.32
CA GLY A 220 38.50 5.69 0.70
C GLY A 220 38.07 7.15 0.99
N ALA A 221 36.86 7.35 1.50
CA ALA A 221 36.26 8.68 1.69
C ALA A 221 36.91 9.57 2.79
N SER A 222 37.96 9.11 3.46
CA SER A 222 38.63 9.85 4.55
C SER A 222 39.78 10.76 4.13
N SER A 223 40.15 10.87 2.83
CA SER A 223 41.34 11.66 2.48
C SER A 223 41.45 12.15 1.03
N GLY A 224 40.51 12.96 0.53
CA GLY A 224 40.76 13.79 -0.68
C GLY A 224 41.18 13.06 -1.98
N ILE A 225 41.01 11.73 -2.06
CA ILE A 225 41.37 10.93 -3.23
C ILE A 225 40.35 11.22 -4.34
N LYS A 226 40.83 11.56 -5.55
CA LYS A 226 39.99 11.98 -6.70
C LYS A 226 39.13 10.84 -7.28
N VAL A 227 39.45 9.58 -7.03
CA VAL A 227 38.67 8.38 -7.45
C VAL A 227 38.79 7.27 -6.39
N PRO A 228 37.69 6.72 -5.85
CA PRO A 228 37.69 5.59 -4.91
C PRO A 228 38.42 4.36 -5.46
N LYS A 229 39.13 3.56 -4.64
CA LYS A 229 39.59 2.23 -5.07
C LYS A 229 38.42 1.24 -4.99
N LEU A 230 38.32 0.31 -5.94
CA LEU A 230 37.28 -0.74 -5.99
C LEU A 230 37.91 -2.11 -5.73
N THR A 231 38.89 -2.16 -4.83
CA THR A 231 39.73 -3.33 -4.59
C THR A 231 38.95 -4.61 -4.31
N PRO A 232 37.87 -4.63 -3.49
CA PRO A 232 37.08 -5.85 -3.31
C PRO A 232 36.40 -6.36 -4.59
N LEU A 233 35.94 -5.46 -5.46
CA LEU A 233 35.36 -5.84 -6.75
C LEU A 233 36.45 -6.30 -7.71
N GLU A 234 37.60 -5.62 -7.75
CA GLU A 234 38.74 -5.98 -8.60
C GLU A 234 39.28 -7.38 -8.21
N GLU A 235 39.48 -7.65 -6.92
CA GLU A 235 39.86 -8.96 -6.38
C GLU A 235 38.82 -10.05 -6.71
N PHE A 236 37.53 -9.75 -6.56
CA PHE A 236 36.46 -10.68 -6.93
C PHE A 236 36.48 -11.02 -8.42
N LEU A 237 36.68 -10.03 -9.29
CA LEU A 237 36.75 -10.24 -10.74
C LEU A 237 37.93 -11.14 -11.12
N ASP A 238 39.02 -11.13 -10.36
CA ASP A 238 40.18 -12.00 -10.61
C ASP A 238 39.93 -13.47 -10.24
N MET A 239 38.93 -13.76 -9.40
CA MET A 239 38.59 -15.12 -8.96
C MET A 239 37.86 -15.96 -10.04
N ASP A 240 37.35 -15.31 -11.10
CA ASP A 240 36.71 -15.97 -12.27
C ASP A 240 35.65 -17.02 -11.91
N VAL A 241 34.68 -16.62 -11.08
CA VAL A 241 33.65 -17.51 -10.55
C VAL A 241 32.52 -17.81 -11.56
N SER A 242 31.96 -19.02 -11.49
CA SER A 242 30.74 -19.38 -12.22
C SER A 242 29.52 -19.33 -11.31
N GLY A 243 28.56 -18.47 -11.62
CA GLY A 243 27.29 -18.37 -10.92
C GLY A 243 26.57 -17.06 -11.18
N GLU A 244 25.69 -16.71 -10.24
CA GLU A 244 25.00 -15.43 -10.16
C GLU A 244 25.74 -14.48 -9.23
N ILE A 245 25.70 -13.19 -9.56
CA ILE A 245 26.48 -12.17 -8.88
C ILE A 245 25.55 -11.02 -8.52
N ILE A 246 25.48 -10.72 -7.23
CA ILE A 246 24.74 -9.60 -6.69
C ILE A 246 25.73 -8.61 -6.09
N VAL A 247 25.83 -7.42 -6.68
CA VAL A 247 26.65 -6.32 -6.17
C VAL A 247 25.74 -5.23 -5.62
N ILE A 248 25.93 -4.87 -4.36
CA ILE A 248 25.26 -3.74 -3.71
C ILE A 248 26.26 -2.62 -3.58
N THR A 249 25.88 -1.40 -3.97
CA THR A 249 26.79 -0.27 -3.98
C THR A 249 26.10 1.04 -3.58
N PRO A 250 26.70 1.87 -2.69
CA PRO A 250 26.10 3.10 -2.23
C PRO A 250 26.21 4.21 -3.29
N GLN A 251 25.20 5.06 -3.35
CA GLN A 251 25.21 6.30 -4.12
C GLN A 251 25.58 7.50 -3.23
N PHE A 252 26.68 8.18 -3.56
CA PHE A 252 27.18 9.39 -2.90
C PHE A 252 26.61 10.73 -3.42
N ARG A 253 26.01 11.56 -2.57
CA ARG A 253 25.30 12.82 -2.94
C ARG A 253 25.94 13.76 -3.98
N THR A 254 27.26 13.85 -4.10
CA THR A 254 27.91 14.85 -4.99
C THR A 254 28.59 14.25 -6.23
N LYS A 255 28.76 12.91 -6.32
CA LYS A 255 29.43 12.19 -7.43
C LYS A 255 28.95 10.73 -7.60
N SER A 256 27.79 10.39 -7.06
CA SER A 256 27.18 9.04 -6.95
C SER A 256 27.18 8.26 -8.26
N HIS A 257 26.68 8.92 -9.29
CA HIS A 257 26.46 8.36 -10.61
C HIS A 257 27.75 7.82 -11.26
N LYS A 258 28.84 8.59 -11.23
CA LYS A 258 30.14 8.18 -11.81
C LYS A 258 30.74 6.95 -11.14
N TYR A 259 30.44 6.76 -9.86
CA TYR A 259 30.90 5.60 -9.10
C TYR A 259 30.12 4.35 -9.48
N VAL A 260 28.79 4.42 -9.52
CA VAL A 260 27.92 3.32 -9.98
C VAL A 260 28.26 2.93 -11.42
N LEU A 261 28.47 3.90 -12.31
CA LEU A 261 28.96 3.64 -13.67
C LEU A 261 30.27 2.86 -13.69
N ARG A 262 31.22 3.21 -12.82
CA ARG A 262 32.50 2.49 -12.77
C ARG A 262 32.29 1.04 -12.33
N VAL A 263 31.43 0.80 -11.33
CA VAL A 263 31.09 -0.56 -10.87
C VAL A 263 30.45 -1.35 -12.01
N LEU A 264 29.44 -0.80 -12.68
CA LEU A 264 28.78 -1.43 -13.83
C LEU A 264 29.78 -1.74 -14.95
N ASN A 265 30.62 -0.77 -15.31
CA ASN A 265 31.62 -0.93 -16.39
C ASN A 265 32.70 -1.96 -16.07
N LEU A 266 33.10 -2.11 -14.80
CA LEU A 266 34.04 -3.16 -14.39
C LEU A 266 33.37 -4.53 -14.40
N LEU A 267 32.16 -4.63 -13.86
CA LEU A 267 31.42 -5.89 -13.80
C LEU A 267 31.08 -6.40 -15.22
N ALA A 268 30.62 -5.49 -16.10
CA ALA A 268 30.26 -5.79 -17.48
C ALA A 268 31.44 -6.26 -18.37
N GLN A 269 32.70 -6.10 -17.93
CA GLN A 269 33.86 -6.64 -18.65
C GLN A 269 33.92 -8.17 -18.60
N ARG A 270 33.38 -8.79 -17.53
CA ARG A 270 33.38 -10.24 -17.35
C ARG A 270 31.99 -10.86 -17.33
N TYR A 271 31.02 -10.16 -16.75
CA TYR A 271 29.70 -10.71 -16.50
C TYR A 271 28.61 -9.83 -17.12
N PRO A 272 27.75 -10.37 -18.01
CA PRO A 272 26.58 -9.64 -18.48
C PRO A 272 25.69 -9.21 -17.32
N ILE A 273 25.25 -7.96 -17.37
CA ILE A 273 24.35 -7.36 -16.38
C ILE A 273 22.90 -7.55 -16.86
N ASN A 274 22.06 -8.04 -15.96
CA ASN A 274 20.68 -8.42 -16.23
C ASN A 274 19.68 -7.51 -15.52
N THR A 275 20.02 -7.00 -14.34
CA THR A 275 19.11 -6.13 -13.57
C THR A 275 19.87 -5.07 -12.80
N VAL A 276 19.33 -3.85 -12.78
CA VAL A 276 19.80 -2.73 -11.96
C VAL A 276 18.63 -2.19 -11.15
N ILE A 277 18.76 -2.18 -9.83
CA ILE A 277 17.72 -1.75 -8.88
C ILE A 277 18.23 -0.58 -8.05
N ASN A 278 17.61 0.59 -8.18
CA ASN A 278 17.87 1.73 -7.32
C ASN A 278 16.91 1.72 -6.13
N PHE A 279 17.43 1.87 -4.92
CA PHE A 279 16.63 1.85 -3.70
C PHE A 279 17.12 2.89 -2.69
N SER A 280 16.32 3.12 -1.65
CA SER A 280 16.66 4.05 -0.57
C SER A 280 16.77 3.36 0.77
N THR A 281 17.62 3.88 1.64
CA THR A 281 17.82 3.42 3.02
C THR A 281 17.80 4.60 3.98
N PRO A 282 17.22 4.47 5.18
CA PRO A 282 17.13 5.56 6.13
C PRO A 282 18.51 5.91 6.73
N THR A 283 18.74 7.20 6.95
CA THR A 283 19.93 7.76 7.63
C THR A 283 19.51 8.75 8.71
N ALA A 284 20.40 9.11 9.64
CA ALA A 284 20.08 9.91 10.83
C ALA A 284 19.39 11.27 10.58
N LYS A 285 19.48 11.85 9.38
CA LYS A 285 18.81 13.13 9.01
C LYS A 285 18.19 13.14 7.61
N SER A 286 18.17 12.01 6.90
CA SER A 286 17.76 11.90 5.49
C SER A 286 17.70 10.45 5.03
N PHE A 287 17.75 10.16 3.74
CA PHE A 287 18.02 8.82 3.21
C PHE A 287 19.32 8.79 2.40
N SER A 288 19.92 7.61 2.32
CA SER A 288 20.96 7.25 1.36
C SER A 288 20.35 6.47 0.21
N TYR A 289 20.95 6.62 -0.96
CA TYR A 289 20.59 5.85 -2.14
C TYR A 289 21.58 4.69 -2.28
N GLY A 290 21.08 3.56 -2.75
CA GLY A 290 21.88 2.39 -3.11
C GLY A 290 21.46 1.87 -4.47
N THR A 291 22.37 1.18 -5.13
CA THR A 291 22.11 0.42 -6.35
C THR A 291 22.48 -1.03 -6.11
N LEU A 292 21.55 -1.93 -6.41
CA LEU A 292 21.82 -3.35 -6.50
C LEU A 292 21.93 -3.74 -7.98
N ILE A 293 22.93 -4.53 -8.31
CA ILE A 293 23.24 -4.97 -9.67
C ILE A 293 23.23 -6.50 -9.66
N VAL A 294 22.45 -7.09 -10.56
CA VAL A 294 22.44 -8.53 -10.81
C VAL A 294 23.15 -8.80 -12.12
N ALA A 295 24.20 -9.61 -12.07
CA ALA A 295 24.96 -10.09 -13.22
C ALA A 295 25.11 -11.61 -13.16
N SER A 296 25.32 -12.22 -14.32
CA SER A 296 25.41 -13.68 -14.42
C SER A 296 26.61 -14.10 -15.25
N SER A 297 27.23 -15.22 -14.89
CA SER A 297 28.17 -15.91 -15.78
C SER A 297 27.48 -16.60 -16.97
N ASP A 298 26.18 -16.89 -16.90
CA ASP A 298 25.42 -17.42 -18.04
C ASP A 298 24.88 -16.29 -18.92
N SER A 299 25.53 -16.08 -20.06
CA SER A 299 25.13 -15.08 -21.05
C SER A 299 23.71 -15.23 -21.61
N ARG A 300 23.06 -16.40 -21.46
CA ARG A 300 21.68 -16.65 -21.89
C ARG A 300 20.64 -16.14 -20.89
N ARG A 301 21.00 -15.91 -19.63
CA ARG A 301 20.07 -15.32 -18.63
C ARG A 301 19.71 -13.89 -19.02
N GLY A 302 18.45 -13.52 -18.73
CA GLY A 302 17.86 -12.20 -19.02
C GLY A 302 17.65 -11.88 -20.51
N LYS A 303 17.52 -12.88 -21.38
CA LYS A 303 17.03 -12.76 -22.77
C LYS A 303 17.75 -11.74 -23.68
N GLY A 304 18.95 -11.28 -23.32
CA GLY A 304 19.61 -10.20 -24.08
C GLY A 304 19.10 -8.80 -23.74
N GLU A 305 18.45 -8.65 -22.59
CA GLU A 305 17.82 -7.43 -22.10
C GLU A 305 18.34 -7.08 -20.69
N LEU A 306 18.13 -5.82 -20.30
CA LEU A 306 18.45 -5.24 -19.00
C LEU A 306 17.15 -4.73 -18.39
N LEU A 307 16.81 -5.26 -17.21
CA LEU A 307 15.71 -4.76 -16.38
C LEU A 307 16.22 -3.64 -15.47
N GLU A 308 15.58 -2.49 -15.52
CA GLU A 308 15.81 -1.38 -14.61
C GLU A 308 14.62 -1.20 -13.68
N ILE A 309 14.89 -1.05 -12.37
CA ILE A 309 13.86 -0.81 -11.34
C ILE A 309 14.32 0.38 -10.48
N ASP A 310 13.45 1.37 -10.28
CA ASP A 310 13.66 2.46 -9.33
C ASP A 310 12.57 2.41 -8.25
N VAL A 311 12.99 2.11 -7.03
CA VAL A 311 12.15 2.14 -5.84
C VAL A 311 12.72 3.11 -4.80
N THR A 312 13.34 4.19 -5.26
CA THR A 312 13.90 5.22 -4.39
C THR A 312 12.81 6.06 -3.74
N ARG A 313 13.09 6.64 -2.57
CA ARG A 313 12.09 7.29 -1.71
C ARG A 313 11.37 8.49 -2.36
N ASN A 314 12.03 9.14 -3.32
CA ASN A 314 11.47 10.29 -4.04
C ASN A 314 10.73 9.90 -5.32
N ASN A 315 10.72 8.61 -5.66
CA ASN A 315 10.05 8.13 -6.84
C ASN A 315 8.53 8.27 -6.67
N PRO A 316 7.83 8.95 -7.59
CA PRO A 316 6.40 9.17 -7.47
C PRO A 316 5.61 7.85 -7.44
N ALA A 317 6.07 6.80 -8.14
CA ALA A 317 5.37 5.51 -8.22
C ALA A 317 5.39 4.74 -6.87
N THR A 318 6.40 4.96 -6.04
CA THR A 318 6.53 4.29 -4.73
C THR A 318 6.10 5.17 -3.55
N LYS A 319 5.47 6.30 -3.83
CA LYS A 319 5.04 7.24 -2.80
C LYS A 319 4.06 6.59 -1.83
N GLY A 320 4.40 6.63 -0.54
CA GLY A 320 3.58 6.06 0.53
C GLY A 320 3.95 4.63 0.93
N LEU A 321 4.78 3.93 0.17
CA LEU A 321 5.29 2.60 0.53
C LEU A 321 6.36 2.70 1.63
N SER A 322 6.50 1.69 2.49
CA SER A 322 7.63 1.61 3.43
C SER A 322 8.93 1.21 2.71
N TYR A 323 10.10 1.37 3.37
CA TYR A 323 11.36 0.92 2.79
C TYR A 323 11.38 -0.60 2.48
N LEU A 324 10.68 -1.40 3.27
CA LEU A 324 10.58 -2.84 3.04
C LEU A 324 9.62 -3.14 1.89
N ASP A 325 8.47 -2.46 1.82
CA ASP A 325 7.54 -2.59 0.68
C ASP A 325 8.25 -2.24 -0.63
N THR A 326 9.06 -1.18 -0.66
CA THR A 326 9.79 -0.77 -1.87
C THR A 326 10.75 -1.84 -2.36
N VAL A 327 11.54 -2.45 -1.48
CA VAL A 327 12.48 -3.50 -1.90
C VAL A 327 11.80 -4.84 -2.17
N ASN A 328 10.72 -5.16 -1.46
CA ASN A 328 9.89 -6.33 -1.73
C ASN A 328 9.19 -6.22 -3.11
N LEU A 329 8.74 -5.01 -3.48
CA LEU A 329 8.22 -4.73 -4.81
C LEU A 329 9.31 -4.91 -5.87
N ALA A 330 10.50 -4.37 -5.66
CA ALA A 330 11.61 -4.54 -6.60
C ALA A 330 12.01 -6.00 -6.80
N SER A 331 12.10 -6.80 -5.73
CA SER A 331 12.37 -8.24 -5.85
C SER A 331 11.25 -8.98 -6.59
N SER A 332 9.99 -8.61 -6.35
CA SER A 332 8.83 -9.22 -7.02
C SER A 332 8.82 -8.89 -8.52
N ILE A 333 9.05 -7.62 -8.90
CA ILE A 333 9.16 -7.20 -10.31
C ILE A 333 10.27 -7.96 -11.02
N HIS A 334 11.45 -8.09 -10.38
CA HIS A 334 12.54 -8.90 -10.94
C HIS A 334 12.10 -10.35 -11.17
N GLY A 335 11.46 -10.98 -10.17
CA GLY A 335 10.96 -12.35 -10.28
C GLY A 335 9.99 -12.54 -11.44
N ILE A 336 8.97 -11.67 -11.53
CA ILE A 336 7.95 -11.69 -12.60
C ILE A 336 8.59 -11.57 -13.98
N TRP A 337 9.61 -10.71 -14.12
CA TRP A 337 10.33 -10.57 -15.38
C TRP A 337 11.21 -11.78 -15.73
N THR A 338 11.90 -12.37 -14.74
CA THR A 338 12.80 -13.50 -14.97
C THR A 338 12.08 -14.83 -15.18
N GLU A 339 11.06 -15.14 -14.37
CA GLU A 339 10.35 -16.41 -14.34
C GLU A 339 8.85 -16.18 -14.01
N PRO A 340 7.99 -16.02 -15.02
CA PRO A 340 6.58 -15.66 -14.83
C PRO A 340 5.74 -16.66 -14.00
N ASP A 341 6.13 -17.94 -13.96
CA ASP A 341 5.33 -19.03 -13.38
C ASP A 341 5.65 -19.36 -11.91
N THR A 342 6.51 -18.58 -11.23
CA THR A 342 6.89 -18.85 -9.84
C THR A 342 6.23 -17.90 -8.84
N SER A 343 5.44 -18.47 -7.91
CA SER A 343 4.88 -17.73 -6.79
C SER A 343 5.99 -17.30 -5.82
N TYR A 344 6.25 -16.00 -5.74
CA TYR A 344 7.17 -15.44 -4.74
C TYR A 344 6.55 -15.56 -3.34
N ASN A 345 7.10 -16.42 -2.49
CA ASN A 345 6.49 -16.81 -1.21
C ASN A 345 6.59 -15.74 -0.10
N ARG A 346 7.12 -14.54 -0.38
CA ARG A 346 7.41 -13.49 0.62
C ARG A 346 6.84 -12.12 0.24
N THR A 347 5.86 -12.08 -0.64
CA THR A 347 5.22 -10.81 -1.00
C THR A 347 4.50 -10.23 0.21
N LEU A 348 4.84 -8.99 0.58
CA LEU A 348 4.12 -8.27 1.61
C LEU A 348 2.71 -7.93 1.11
N PRO A 349 1.67 -7.86 1.96
CA PRO A 349 0.30 -7.66 1.51
C PRO A 349 0.11 -6.44 0.59
N THR A 350 0.72 -5.31 0.94
CA THR A 350 0.70 -4.10 0.12
C THR A 350 1.34 -4.31 -1.24
N VAL A 351 2.41 -5.10 -1.32
CA VAL A 351 3.11 -5.40 -2.57
C VAL A 351 2.32 -6.41 -3.39
N GLN A 352 1.73 -7.43 -2.76
CA GLN A 352 0.91 -8.43 -3.45
C GLN A 352 -0.25 -7.75 -4.16
N ARG A 353 -0.87 -6.78 -3.49
CA ARG A 353 -1.88 -5.92 -4.08
C ARG A 353 -1.39 -5.17 -5.33
N ILE A 354 -0.17 -4.61 -5.28
CA ILE A 354 0.43 -3.92 -6.43
C ILE A 354 0.71 -4.91 -7.56
N ILE A 355 1.21 -6.10 -7.24
CA ILE A 355 1.46 -7.16 -8.22
C ILE A 355 0.17 -7.57 -8.91
N ASN A 356 -0.89 -7.82 -8.15
CA ASN A 356 -2.20 -8.16 -8.70
C ASN A 356 -2.78 -7.03 -9.56
N ALA A 357 -2.58 -5.77 -9.16
CA ALA A 357 -3.11 -4.61 -9.88
C ALA A 357 -2.34 -4.32 -11.18
N GLN A 358 -1.02 -4.47 -11.18
CA GLN A 358 -0.17 -3.94 -12.26
C GLN A 358 0.52 -5.03 -13.09
N PHE A 359 0.65 -6.25 -12.55
CA PHE A 359 1.47 -7.32 -13.14
C PHE A 359 0.74 -8.68 -13.17
N SER A 360 -0.61 -8.67 -13.12
CA SER A 360 -1.44 -9.89 -13.19
C SER A 360 -1.16 -10.72 -14.44
N ASP A 361 -0.94 -10.05 -15.56
CA ASP A 361 -0.70 -10.65 -16.87
C ASP A 361 0.80 -10.78 -17.21
N GLY A 362 1.65 -10.64 -16.18
CA GLY A 362 3.11 -10.68 -16.29
C GLY A 362 3.74 -9.29 -16.29
N TYR A 363 4.99 -9.23 -16.75
CA TYR A 363 5.79 -8.01 -16.71
C TYR A 363 5.29 -6.95 -17.71
N ILE A 364 5.15 -5.71 -17.24
CA ILE A 364 4.94 -4.51 -18.05
C ILE A 364 5.89 -3.40 -17.61
N ASP A 365 6.24 -2.50 -18.53
CA ASP A 365 6.93 -1.26 -18.17
C ASP A 365 5.97 -0.33 -17.43
N ILE A 366 6.41 0.22 -16.30
CA ILE A 366 5.65 1.20 -15.52
C ILE A 366 6.49 2.47 -15.41
N PRO A 367 5.97 3.63 -15.88
CA PRO A 367 6.66 4.90 -15.81
C PRO A 367 7.24 5.15 -14.42
N SER A 368 8.49 5.64 -14.40
CA SER A 368 9.28 5.91 -13.20
C SER A 368 9.60 4.69 -12.32
N LEU A 369 8.88 3.56 -12.38
CA LEU A 369 9.10 2.39 -11.53
C LEU A 369 10.01 1.35 -12.15
N CYS A 370 9.71 0.86 -13.36
CA CYS A 370 10.50 -0.19 -14.00
C CYS A 370 10.37 -0.17 -15.52
N ARG A 371 11.45 -0.59 -16.19
CA ARG A 371 11.49 -0.73 -17.66
C ARG A 371 12.49 -1.78 -18.11
N VAL A 372 12.26 -2.35 -19.30
CA VAL A 372 13.21 -3.23 -19.97
C VAL A 372 13.88 -2.54 -21.15
N MET A 373 15.18 -2.74 -21.32
CA MET A 373 15.94 -2.18 -22.43
C MET A 373 16.95 -3.18 -23.02
N PRO A 374 17.38 -3.03 -24.28
CA PRO A 374 18.35 -3.94 -24.89
C PRO A 374 19.68 -3.97 -24.11
N ARG A 375 20.18 -5.18 -23.82
CA ARG A 375 21.42 -5.37 -23.06
C ARG A 375 22.62 -5.01 -23.92
N LYS A 376 23.49 -4.15 -23.39
CA LYS A 376 24.82 -3.94 -23.98
C LYS A 376 25.77 -5.03 -23.48
N THR A 377 26.18 -5.92 -24.37
CA THR A 377 27.02 -7.08 -24.03
C THR A 377 28.50 -6.70 -23.83
N LEU A 378 28.95 -5.54 -24.33
CA LEU A 378 30.36 -5.09 -24.35
C LEU A 378 30.49 -3.54 -24.44
N GLY A 379 29.59 -2.80 -23.79
CA GLY A 379 29.51 -1.33 -23.91
C GLY A 379 29.86 -0.57 -22.63
N ILE A 380 30.51 0.58 -22.76
CA ILE A 380 30.66 1.54 -21.67
C ILE A 380 29.28 2.14 -21.37
N PHE A 381 28.73 1.88 -20.18
CA PHE A 381 27.56 2.59 -19.67
C PHE A 381 27.87 4.09 -19.66
N GLN A 382 27.00 4.88 -20.28
CA GLN A 382 27.19 6.33 -20.42
C GLN A 382 26.48 7.13 -19.32
N ASP A 383 26.92 8.37 -19.12
CA ASP A 383 26.38 9.26 -18.09
C ASP A 383 24.85 9.40 -18.17
N ASN A 384 24.29 9.47 -19.38
CA ASN A 384 22.86 9.71 -19.59
C ASN A 384 21.98 8.46 -19.38
N GLU A 385 22.57 7.26 -19.35
CA GLU A 385 21.83 5.99 -19.29
C GLU A 385 21.33 5.69 -17.88
N LEU A 386 22.14 5.98 -16.85
CA LEU A 386 21.71 5.93 -15.44
C LEU A 386 20.91 7.17 -15.01
N MET A 387 21.11 8.31 -15.68
CA MET A 387 20.46 9.58 -15.34
C MET A 387 18.98 9.63 -15.75
N GLY A 388 18.48 8.64 -16.51
CA GLY A 388 17.08 8.58 -16.96
C GLY A 388 16.06 8.42 -15.82
N MET A 389 16.43 7.85 -14.69
CA MET A 389 15.49 7.46 -13.62
C MET A 389 15.02 8.63 -12.74
N GLY A 390 15.75 9.75 -12.71
CA GLY A 390 15.39 10.95 -11.92
C GLY A 390 15.07 12.20 -12.75
N ASN A 391 15.19 12.13 -14.09
CA ASN A 391 15.06 13.28 -14.98
C ASN A 391 14.07 13.10 -16.15
N HIS A 392 13.50 11.90 -16.36
CA HIS A 392 12.38 11.78 -17.32
C HIS A 392 11.10 12.48 -16.81
N ASP A 393 11.05 12.88 -15.54
CA ASP A 393 10.04 13.78 -14.98
C ASP A 393 10.29 15.27 -15.23
N LYS A 394 11.15 15.64 -16.18
CA LYS A 394 11.10 17.02 -16.71
C LYS A 394 9.86 17.29 -17.58
N ASP A 395 9.12 16.24 -17.95
CA ASP A 395 7.84 16.38 -18.63
C ASP A 395 6.64 16.52 -17.67
N GLY A 396 6.83 16.39 -16.35
CA GLY A 396 5.81 16.77 -15.35
C GLY A 396 4.49 15.99 -15.41
N GLY A 397 4.49 14.79 -16.01
CA GLY A 397 3.31 13.91 -16.12
C GLY A 397 2.83 13.40 -14.78
N TYR A 398 1.54 13.08 -14.70
CA TYR A 398 0.94 12.51 -13.50
C TYR A 398 1.30 11.02 -13.37
N GLN A 399 1.77 10.60 -12.19
CA GLN A 399 2.02 9.19 -11.90
C GLN A 399 0.79 8.56 -11.25
N SER A 400 0.18 7.60 -11.94
CA SER A 400 -0.94 6.84 -11.40
C SER A 400 -0.55 6.00 -10.19
N SER A 401 -1.51 5.81 -9.28
CA SER A 401 -1.39 4.91 -8.14
C SER A 401 -1.18 3.47 -8.60
N LEU A 402 -0.31 2.74 -7.91
CA LEU A 402 -0.08 1.32 -8.18
C LEU A 402 -1.13 0.39 -7.53
N LEU A 403 -2.06 0.95 -6.74
CA LEU A 403 -2.91 0.17 -5.82
C LEU A 403 -4.15 -0.45 -6.44
N ILE A 404 -4.61 0.06 -7.59
CA ILE A 404 -5.78 -0.47 -8.32
C ILE A 404 -5.48 -0.39 -9.82
N ASN A 405 -5.83 -1.43 -10.57
CA ASN A 405 -5.87 -1.35 -12.03
C ASN A 405 -7.08 -0.52 -12.50
N SER A 406 -6.86 0.64 -13.11
CA SER A 406 -7.93 1.49 -13.63
C SER A 406 -8.46 1.07 -15.01
N ALA A 407 -7.75 0.17 -15.72
CA ALA A 407 -8.04 -0.19 -17.11
C ALA A 407 -9.51 -0.61 -17.35
N PRO A 408 -10.15 -1.48 -16.53
CA PRO A 408 -11.52 -1.91 -16.79
C PRO A 408 -12.56 -0.78 -16.88
N ILE A 409 -12.37 0.30 -16.11
CA ILE A 409 -13.24 1.47 -16.14
C ILE A 409 -12.80 2.43 -17.25
N LEU A 410 -11.49 2.66 -17.37
CA LEU A 410 -10.94 3.57 -18.36
C LEU A 410 -11.31 3.16 -19.79
N GLU A 411 -11.14 1.87 -20.12
CA GLU A 411 -11.49 1.32 -21.44
C GLU A 411 -12.98 1.50 -21.70
N SER A 412 -13.84 1.14 -20.74
CA SER A 412 -15.29 1.27 -20.87
C SER A 412 -15.75 2.72 -21.07
N LEU A 413 -15.09 3.70 -20.46
CA LEU A 413 -15.36 5.12 -20.64
C LEU A 413 -14.88 5.65 -22.01
N THR A 414 -13.83 5.06 -22.57
CA THR A 414 -13.30 5.47 -23.89
C THR A 414 -14.05 4.83 -25.07
N GLU A 415 -14.75 3.71 -24.84
CA GLU A 415 -15.53 3.00 -25.86
C GLU A 415 -16.91 3.63 -26.09
N SER A 416 -17.00 4.66 -26.95
CA SER A 416 -18.14 5.22 -27.74
C SER A 416 -19.61 5.24 -27.20
N GLN A 417 -19.91 4.77 -26.00
CA GLN A 417 -21.22 4.79 -25.34
C GLN A 417 -21.19 5.77 -24.17
N VAL A 418 -22.02 6.80 -24.25
CA VAL A 418 -21.88 8.04 -23.45
C VAL A 418 -22.75 8.05 -22.18
N ASN A 419 -23.47 6.97 -21.86
CA ASN A 419 -24.48 6.94 -20.79
C ASN A 419 -24.26 5.81 -19.76
N LYS A 420 -23.01 5.56 -19.35
CA LYS A 420 -22.64 4.50 -18.40
C LYS A 420 -22.48 5.03 -16.97
N CYS A 421 -22.91 4.24 -15.99
CA CYS A 421 -22.71 4.50 -14.57
C CYS A 421 -21.78 3.43 -13.97
N HIS A 422 -20.54 3.79 -13.65
CA HIS A 422 -19.58 2.92 -12.98
C HIS A 422 -19.64 3.14 -11.47
N TYR A 423 -19.79 2.08 -10.70
CA TYR A 423 -19.75 2.11 -9.24
C TYR A 423 -18.56 1.29 -8.76
N VAL A 424 -17.74 1.85 -7.88
CA VAL A 424 -16.59 1.18 -7.29
C VAL A 424 -16.83 1.06 -5.80
N ILE A 425 -16.87 -0.16 -5.31
CA ILE A 425 -17.07 -0.49 -3.91
C ILE A 425 -15.87 -1.23 -3.33
N GLY A 426 -15.62 -1.08 -2.03
CA GLY A 426 -14.52 -1.78 -1.36
C GLY A 426 -14.20 -1.19 0.01
N ASN A 427 -13.36 -1.90 0.77
CA ASN A 427 -13.03 -1.57 2.16
C ASN A 427 -12.32 -0.21 2.33
N ASN A 428 -12.27 0.29 3.56
CA ASN A 428 -11.47 1.48 3.90
C ASN A 428 -9.99 1.23 3.60
N GLY A 429 -9.32 2.19 2.96
CA GLY A 429 -7.94 2.01 2.50
C GLY A 429 -7.81 1.15 1.23
N ALA A 430 -8.92 0.72 0.62
CA ALA A 430 -8.90 0.07 -0.67
C ALA A 430 -8.49 1.00 -1.83
N GLY A 431 -8.09 2.26 -1.62
CA GLY A 431 -7.55 3.10 -2.71
C GLY A 431 -8.56 3.67 -3.70
N LYS A 432 -9.87 3.56 -3.47
CA LYS A 432 -10.93 4.06 -4.37
C LYS A 432 -10.78 5.55 -4.75
N SER A 433 -10.50 6.42 -3.78
CA SER A 433 -10.28 7.85 -4.07
C SER A 433 -9.04 8.07 -4.95
N PHE A 434 -8.00 7.23 -4.84
CA PHE A 434 -6.85 7.27 -5.75
C PHE A 434 -7.23 6.83 -7.15
N LEU A 435 -8.02 5.76 -7.30
CA LEU A 435 -8.55 5.34 -8.60
C LEU A 435 -9.34 6.46 -9.30
N LEU A 436 -10.20 7.19 -8.59
CA LEU A 436 -10.91 8.33 -9.18
C LEU A 436 -9.93 9.42 -9.64
N CYS A 437 -8.91 9.71 -8.84
CA CYS A 437 -7.86 10.67 -9.19
C CYS A 437 -7.06 10.22 -10.42
N ASP A 438 -6.74 8.93 -10.51
CA ASP A 438 -6.02 8.33 -11.64
C ASP A 438 -6.84 8.45 -12.93
N LEU A 439 -8.13 8.08 -12.88
CA LEU A 439 -9.04 8.19 -14.02
C LEU A 439 -9.18 9.64 -14.50
N VAL A 440 -9.28 10.62 -13.59
CA VAL A 440 -9.33 12.05 -13.97
C VAL A 440 -8.11 12.46 -14.79
N HIS A 441 -6.90 12.11 -14.35
CA HIS A 441 -5.68 12.48 -15.09
C HIS A 441 -5.57 11.72 -16.40
N GLN A 442 -5.85 10.41 -16.39
CA GLN A 442 -5.78 9.56 -17.59
C GLN A 442 -6.77 9.99 -18.67
N LEU A 443 -7.98 10.42 -18.31
CA LEU A 443 -8.96 10.96 -19.25
C LEU A 443 -8.58 12.37 -19.74
N ALA A 444 -8.09 13.23 -18.85
CA ALA A 444 -7.62 14.57 -19.23
C ALA A 444 -6.42 14.52 -20.19
N GLU A 445 -5.49 13.59 -20.01
CA GLU A 445 -4.37 13.34 -20.93
C GLU A 445 -4.84 12.89 -22.32
N ARG A 446 -6.02 12.25 -22.40
CA ARG A 446 -6.69 11.88 -23.66
C ARG A 446 -7.55 13.01 -24.23
N GLY A 447 -7.59 14.18 -23.58
CA GLY A 447 -8.38 15.34 -23.99
C GLY A 447 -9.88 15.22 -23.72
N MET A 448 -10.28 14.34 -22.80
CA MET A 448 -11.68 14.14 -22.43
C MET A 448 -12.06 15.00 -21.23
N GLU A 449 -13.22 15.67 -21.30
CA GLU A 449 -13.70 16.52 -20.22
C GLU A 449 -14.13 15.71 -19.00
N CYS A 450 -13.75 16.20 -17.83
CA CYS A 450 -13.95 15.57 -16.53
C CYS A 450 -14.50 16.59 -15.53
N ALA A 451 -15.40 16.16 -14.67
CA ALA A 451 -15.97 16.96 -13.60
C ALA A 451 -15.97 16.15 -12.31
N ALA A 452 -15.29 16.60 -11.26
CA ALA A 452 -15.36 15.95 -9.96
C ALA A 452 -16.25 16.73 -9.00
N LEU A 453 -17.09 16.02 -8.26
CA LEU A 453 -17.99 16.61 -7.29
C LEU A 453 -17.55 16.28 -5.87
N SER A 454 -17.22 17.31 -5.10
CA SER A 454 -16.90 17.20 -3.69
C SER A 454 -18.05 17.72 -2.83
N VAL A 455 -18.73 16.82 -2.13
CA VAL A 455 -19.83 17.18 -1.19
C VAL A 455 -19.40 17.01 0.28
N SER A 456 -18.31 16.27 0.50
CA SER A 456 -17.74 16.02 1.82
C SER A 456 -16.77 17.13 2.27
N ARG A 457 -16.43 17.18 3.57
CA ARG A 457 -15.43 18.12 4.09
C ARG A 457 -13.99 17.71 3.77
N ALA A 458 -13.76 16.44 3.46
CA ALA A 458 -12.45 15.88 3.17
C ALA A 458 -12.36 15.62 1.67
N ASP A 459 -12.07 16.67 0.91
CA ASP A 459 -11.91 16.59 -0.53
C ASP A 459 -10.63 15.82 -0.88
N ARG A 460 -10.76 14.78 -1.71
CA ARG A 460 -9.67 13.90 -2.14
C ARG A 460 -9.39 13.98 -3.64
N PHE A 461 -10.13 14.83 -4.35
CA PHE A 461 -9.93 15.06 -5.77
C PHE A 461 -8.70 15.95 -6.04
N PRO A 462 -8.08 15.83 -7.23
CA PRO A 462 -6.94 16.66 -7.58
C PRO A 462 -7.33 18.13 -7.72
N LYS A 463 -6.35 19.02 -7.52
CA LYS A 463 -6.51 20.44 -7.82
C LYS A 463 -6.39 20.67 -9.32
N ALA A 464 -7.27 21.50 -9.88
CA ALA A 464 -7.23 21.92 -11.28
C ALA A 464 -6.07 22.90 -11.52
N THR A 465 -4.84 22.38 -11.59
CA THR A 465 -3.62 23.17 -11.82
C THR A 465 -2.65 22.40 -12.71
N GLY A 466 -1.75 23.10 -13.39
CA GLY A 466 -0.66 22.47 -14.15
C GLY A 466 -1.09 21.96 -15.52
N GLY A 467 -2.14 22.52 -16.12
CA GLY A 467 -2.69 22.12 -17.40
C GLY A 467 -3.93 21.22 -17.29
N LEU A 468 -4.14 20.59 -16.11
CA LEU A 468 -5.30 19.76 -15.83
C LEU A 468 -6.61 20.57 -15.94
N GLU A 469 -6.59 21.85 -15.58
CA GLU A 469 -7.74 22.78 -15.65
C GLU A 469 -8.37 22.94 -17.04
N ARG A 470 -7.69 22.49 -18.11
CA ARG A 470 -8.22 22.51 -19.48
C ARG A 470 -9.33 21.49 -19.71
N TYR A 471 -9.26 20.37 -19.00
CA TYR A 471 -10.15 19.22 -19.19
C TYR A 471 -10.82 18.79 -17.89
N TYR A 472 -10.55 19.46 -16.77
CA TYR A 472 -11.05 19.06 -15.46
C TYR A 472 -11.56 20.25 -14.65
N ALA A 473 -12.77 20.09 -14.11
CA ALA A 473 -13.37 21.02 -13.17
C ALA A 473 -13.71 20.34 -11.83
N LEU A 474 -13.28 20.95 -10.73
CA LEU A 474 -13.70 20.58 -9.39
C LEU A 474 -14.93 21.41 -8.98
N ILE A 475 -16.02 20.74 -8.63
CA ILE A 475 -17.31 21.33 -8.30
C ILE A 475 -17.58 21.15 -6.81
N GLY A 476 -18.00 22.22 -6.14
CA GLY A 476 -18.52 22.15 -4.77
C GLY A 476 -17.54 22.39 -3.63
N GLU A 477 -16.43 23.13 -3.87
CA GLU A 477 -15.38 23.44 -2.87
C GLU A 477 -15.87 23.60 -1.41
N SER A 478 -15.06 23.12 -0.46
CA SER A 478 -15.27 23.19 0.99
C SER A 478 -15.42 24.63 1.48
N GLN A 479 -16.65 25.11 1.46
CA GLN A 479 -17.02 26.46 1.88
C GLN A 479 -17.89 26.42 3.16
N SER A 480 -17.91 27.53 3.90
CA SER A 480 -18.76 27.69 5.08
C SER A 480 -20.24 27.45 4.74
N LEU A 481 -21.08 27.12 5.74
CA LEU A 481 -22.50 26.80 5.53
C LEU A 481 -23.25 27.89 4.73
N ALA A 482 -22.99 29.17 5.04
CA ALA A 482 -23.59 30.31 4.35
C ALA A 482 -23.18 30.40 2.87
N LYS A 483 -21.91 30.09 2.57
CA LYS A 483 -21.39 30.05 1.21
C LYS A 483 -21.94 28.88 0.40
N ARG A 484 -22.10 27.69 1.02
CA ARG A 484 -22.76 26.53 0.39
C ARG A 484 -24.21 26.82 0.04
N SER A 485 -24.98 27.41 0.96
CA SER A 485 -26.35 27.86 0.68
C SER A 485 -26.38 28.81 -0.52
N SER A 486 -25.51 29.81 -0.57
CA SER A 486 -25.45 30.76 -1.70
C SER A 486 -25.03 30.10 -3.02
N ALA A 487 -24.10 29.13 -3.00
CA ALA A 487 -23.67 28.40 -4.18
C ALA A 487 -24.78 27.48 -4.73
N SER A 488 -25.52 26.79 -3.85
CA SER A 488 -26.69 26.00 -4.23
C SER A 488 -27.79 26.90 -4.79
N THR A 489 -28.10 28.04 -4.16
CA THR A 489 -29.07 29.02 -4.69
C THR A 489 -28.65 29.50 -6.08
N LYS A 490 -27.38 29.86 -6.27
CA LYS A 490 -26.85 30.30 -7.57
C LYS A 490 -27.01 29.21 -8.64
N SER A 491 -26.67 27.97 -8.28
CA SER A 491 -26.80 26.82 -9.18
C SER A 491 -28.25 26.56 -9.54
N LEU A 492 -29.17 26.62 -8.56
CA LEU A 492 -30.60 26.49 -8.82
C LEU A 492 -31.14 27.60 -9.72
N ILE A 493 -30.73 28.86 -9.51
CA ILE A 493 -31.12 29.96 -10.38
C ILE A 493 -30.61 29.72 -11.81
N SER A 494 -29.37 29.22 -11.99
CA SER A 494 -28.88 28.87 -13.33
C SER A 494 -29.67 27.73 -13.99
N LEU A 495 -30.24 26.79 -13.22
CA LEU A 495 -31.12 25.76 -13.77
C LEU A 495 -32.40 26.36 -14.38
N LEU A 496 -32.92 27.46 -13.84
CA LEU A 496 -34.09 28.15 -14.38
C LEU A 496 -33.84 28.79 -15.75
N GLU A 497 -32.57 29.03 -16.10
CA GLU A 497 -32.20 29.50 -17.44
C GLU A 497 -32.36 28.41 -18.51
N THR A 498 -32.37 27.13 -18.10
CA THR A 498 -32.51 25.97 -18.97
C THR A 498 -33.69 25.10 -18.53
N PRO A 499 -34.92 25.36 -19.04
CA PRO A 499 -36.13 24.65 -18.62
C PRO A 499 -36.04 23.12 -18.68
N TYR A 500 -35.30 22.58 -19.66
CA TYR A 500 -35.01 21.15 -19.74
C TYR A 500 -34.28 20.63 -18.50
N ARG A 501 -33.19 21.30 -18.08
CA ARG A 501 -32.40 20.91 -16.90
C ARG A 501 -33.23 20.98 -15.62
N PHE A 502 -34.02 22.05 -15.46
CA PHE A 502 -34.90 22.18 -14.31
C PHE A 502 -35.97 21.08 -14.26
N ASN A 503 -36.54 20.68 -15.40
CA ASN A 503 -37.49 19.55 -15.46
C ASN A 503 -36.84 18.24 -14.99
N ILE A 504 -35.61 17.96 -15.41
CA ILE A 504 -34.87 16.77 -14.96
C ILE A 504 -34.57 16.85 -13.45
N PHE A 505 -34.15 18.02 -12.96
CA PHE A 505 -33.96 18.27 -11.54
C PHE A 505 -35.24 17.99 -10.73
N ALA A 506 -36.39 18.52 -11.15
CA ALA A 506 -37.67 18.31 -10.49
C ALA A 506 -38.11 16.84 -10.53
N LYS A 507 -37.87 16.12 -11.65
CA LYS A 507 -38.11 14.68 -11.77
C LYS A 507 -37.30 13.90 -10.73
N ILE A 508 -36.02 14.20 -10.56
CA ILE A 508 -35.15 13.54 -9.56
C ILE A 508 -35.59 13.87 -8.12
N LEU A 509 -36.01 15.09 -7.83
CA LEU A 509 -36.52 15.46 -6.50
C LEU A 509 -37.73 14.61 -6.08
N VAL A 510 -38.62 14.29 -7.01
CA VAL A 510 -39.79 13.44 -6.75
C VAL A 510 -39.38 12.03 -6.36
N GLU A 511 -38.42 11.46 -7.10
CA GLU A 511 -37.87 10.13 -6.80
C GLU A 511 -37.28 10.10 -5.40
N LEU A 512 -36.53 11.15 -5.01
CA LEU A 512 -35.96 11.31 -3.68
C LEU A 512 -36.98 11.55 -2.56
N GLY A 513 -38.27 11.66 -2.89
CA GLY A 513 -39.35 11.86 -1.93
C GLY A 513 -39.55 13.31 -1.52
N PHE A 514 -39.04 14.27 -2.30
CA PHE A 514 -39.38 15.69 -2.18
C PHE A 514 -40.58 16.03 -3.07
N ASN A 515 -41.15 17.22 -2.85
CA ASN A 515 -42.15 17.79 -3.75
C ASN A 515 -41.46 18.37 -5.02
N GLN A 516 -42.19 18.46 -6.13
CA GLN A 516 -41.72 19.11 -7.37
C GLN A 516 -41.55 20.62 -7.21
N GLU A 517 -42.27 21.23 -6.27
CA GLU A 517 -42.24 22.67 -6.04
C GLU A 517 -41.04 23.09 -5.20
N VAL A 518 -40.25 23.98 -5.78
CA VAL A 518 -39.08 24.59 -5.15
C VAL A 518 -39.31 26.09 -5.02
N TYR A 519 -38.83 26.69 -3.94
CA TYR A 519 -39.06 28.10 -3.64
C TYR A 519 -37.73 28.83 -3.43
N LEU A 520 -37.72 30.15 -3.65
CA LEU A 520 -36.65 31.04 -3.19
C LEU A 520 -37.18 31.90 -2.04
N ILE A 521 -36.50 31.83 -0.90
CA ILE A 521 -36.85 32.53 0.33
C ILE A 521 -35.81 33.63 0.61
N ARG A 522 -36.25 34.86 0.85
CA ARG A 522 -35.34 35.98 1.16
C ARG A 522 -34.75 35.84 2.57
N LYS A 523 -33.42 35.82 2.68
CA LYS A 523 -32.66 35.72 3.93
C LYS A 523 -32.90 36.95 4.81
N GLY A 524 -33.08 36.74 6.13
CA GLY A 524 -33.22 37.82 7.12
C GLY A 524 -34.66 38.26 7.46
N LYS A 525 -35.70 37.69 6.83
CA LYS A 525 -37.12 37.89 7.21
C LYS A 525 -37.82 36.64 7.78
N ALA A 526 -37.05 35.58 8.05
CA ALA A 526 -37.57 34.25 8.40
C ALA A 526 -38.21 34.07 9.79
N GLN A 527 -38.47 35.15 10.55
CA GLN A 527 -39.12 35.05 11.87
C GLN A 527 -40.44 35.83 12.02
N LYS A 528 -40.89 36.58 10.99
CA LYS A 528 -42.23 37.20 10.97
C LYS A 528 -42.68 37.40 9.52
N GLN A 529 -43.23 36.39 8.87
CA GLN A 529 -44.08 36.59 7.70
C GLN A 529 -45.45 36.04 8.01
N ARG A 530 -46.29 36.94 8.54
CA ARG A 530 -47.75 36.82 8.50
C ARG A 530 -48.19 37.36 7.14
N GLU A 531 -48.99 36.56 6.45
CA GLU A 531 -50.05 36.92 5.48
C GLU A 531 -49.71 37.63 4.15
N ASP A 532 -48.55 38.28 3.96
CA ASP A 532 -48.26 38.97 2.69
C ASP A 532 -47.00 38.39 2.01
N GLY A 533 -47.17 37.67 0.89
CA GLY A 533 -46.15 36.90 0.13
C GLY A 533 -44.95 37.67 -0.46
N ASN A 534 -44.41 38.67 0.23
CA ASN A 534 -43.38 39.61 -0.23
C ASN A 534 -41.92 39.12 -0.08
N GLY A 535 -41.68 37.80 -0.06
CA GLY A 535 -40.34 37.25 0.11
C GLY A 535 -40.15 35.77 -0.22
N ILE A 536 -41.17 35.11 -0.75
CA ILE A 536 -41.14 33.72 -1.21
C ILE A 536 -41.50 33.74 -2.69
N ILE A 537 -40.68 33.13 -3.53
CA ILE A 537 -40.91 33.01 -4.98
C ILE A 537 -41.04 31.53 -5.29
N SER A 538 -42.18 31.11 -5.85
CA SER A 538 -42.40 29.74 -6.32
C SER A 538 -41.70 29.55 -7.67
N LEU A 539 -40.99 28.43 -7.84
CA LEU A 539 -40.27 28.07 -9.05
C LEU A 539 -40.86 26.83 -9.74
N SER A 540 -42.19 26.68 -9.73
CA SER A 540 -42.82 25.58 -10.48
C SER A 540 -42.74 25.82 -11.99
N LEU A 541 -42.74 24.76 -12.81
CA LEU A 541 -42.83 24.88 -14.28
C LEU A 541 -44.22 24.54 -14.82
N THR A 542 -45.19 24.28 -13.95
CA THR A 542 -46.49 23.71 -14.34
C THR A 542 -47.57 24.75 -14.64
N LEU A 543 -47.40 26.04 -14.31
CA LEU A 543 -48.45 27.06 -14.48
C LEU A 543 -47.96 28.29 -15.29
N PRO A 544 -48.86 28.97 -16.05
CA PRO A 544 -48.53 30.18 -16.83
C PRO A 544 -48.05 31.38 -15.98
N HIS A 545 -48.45 31.48 -14.71
CA HIS A 545 -47.98 32.52 -13.77
C HIS A 545 -46.52 32.32 -13.33
N ASP A 546 -45.90 31.17 -13.65
CA ASP A 546 -44.54 30.86 -13.21
C ASP A 546 -43.45 31.49 -14.09
N GLN A 547 -43.76 31.86 -15.35
CA GLN A 547 -42.78 32.54 -16.23
C GLN A 547 -42.35 33.90 -15.68
N GLU A 548 -43.27 34.68 -15.10
CA GLU A 548 -42.93 35.96 -14.45
C GLU A 548 -42.08 35.75 -13.19
N ALA A 549 -42.37 34.71 -12.41
CA ALA A 549 -41.60 34.35 -11.22
C ALA A 549 -40.17 33.89 -11.57
N ILE A 550 -40.01 33.17 -12.68
CA ILE A 550 -38.71 32.74 -13.23
C ILE A 550 -37.90 33.94 -13.72
N GLU A 551 -38.51 34.86 -14.47
CA GLU A 551 -37.83 36.09 -14.92
C GLU A 551 -37.43 36.99 -13.74
N LEU A 552 -38.28 37.07 -12.71
CA LEU A 552 -37.93 37.74 -11.46
C LEU A 552 -36.75 37.04 -10.77
N ALA A 553 -36.76 35.71 -10.68
CA ALA A 553 -35.71 34.91 -10.04
C ALA A 553 -34.33 35.10 -10.69
N LYS A 554 -34.28 35.23 -12.02
CA LYS A 554 -33.05 35.51 -12.78
C LYS A 554 -32.39 36.85 -12.43
N GLN A 555 -33.17 37.82 -11.94
CA GLN A 555 -32.68 39.17 -11.61
C GLN A 555 -32.27 39.32 -10.13
N LEU A 556 -32.44 38.28 -9.31
CA LEU A 556 -32.16 38.33 -7.88
C LEU A 556 -30.67 38.21 -7.58
N ASP A 557 -30.24 38.83 -6.48
CA ASP A 557 -28.95 38.53 -5.85
C ASP A 557 -29.03 37.17 -5.13
N PRO A 558 -28.30 36.12 -5.58
CA PRO A 558 -28.34 34.79 -4.97
C PRO A 558 -27.86 34.78 -3.51
N SER A 559 -27.09 35.78 -3.08
CA SER A 559 -26.61 35.89 -1.71
C SER A 559 -27.73 36.30 -0.75
N ALA A 560 -28.78 36.97 -1.24
CA ALA A 560 -29.91 37.46 -0.49
C ALA A 560 -31.05 36.43 -0.34
N TYR A 561 -30.99 35.30 -1.04
CA TYR A 561 -32.01 34.26 -1.05
C TYR A 561 -31.45 32.87 -0.69
N GLU A 562 -32.31 31.98 -0.22
CA GLU A 562 -32.04 30.55 -0.06
C GLU A 562 -33.14 29.69 -0.68
N ILE A 563 -32.80 28.45 -1.00
CA ILE A 563 -33.75 27.46 -1.50
C ILE A 563 -34.73 27.09 -0.38
N GLY A 564 -36.01 27.01 -0.71
CA GLY A 564 -37.08 26.46 0.13
C GLY A 564 -37.66 25.22 -0.51
N ILE A 565 -37.93 24.18 0.27
CA ILE A 565 -38.56 22.94 -0.19
C ILE A 565 -39.71 22.54 0.71
N VAL A 566 -40.63 21.74 0.16
CA VAL A 566 -41.75 21.15 0.92
C VAL A 566 -41.56 19.63 0.98
N PRO A 567 -41.52 19.03 2.18
CA PRO A 567 -41.49 17.57 2.33
C PRO A 567 -42.76 16.91 1.74
N ARG A 568 -42.62 15.78 1.04
CA ARG A 568 -43.74 15.14 0.32
C ARG A 568 -44.89 14.66 1.21
N GLN A 569 -44.64 14.35 2.49
CA GLN A 569 -45.67 13.85 3.43
C GLN A 569 -46.67 14.93 3.88
N GLU A 570 -46.37 16.22 3.69
CA GLU A 570 -47.15 17.31 4.28
C GLU A 570 -48.15 17.95 3.29
N ARG A 571 -48.15 17.55 2.01
CA ARG A 571 -48.98 18.16 0.98
C ARG A 571 -50.43 17.66 0.97
N GLU A 572 -50.70 16.43 1.41
CA GLU A 572 -52.07 15.87 1.45
C GLU A 572 -52.98 16.58 2.45
N LEU A 573 -52.43 17.40 3.37
CA LEU A 573 -53.19 18.05 4.44
C LEU A 573 -53.34 19.58 4.28
N HIS A 574 -52.53 20.25 3.45
CA HIS A 574 -52.46 21.71 3.43
C HIS A 574 -52.25 22.30 2.02
N PHE A 575 -53.31 22.38 1.21
CA PHE A 575 -53.31 23.24 0.03
C PHE A 575 -53.22 24.72 0.46
N ASN A 576 -52.25 25.46 -0.08
CA ASN A 576 -52.00 26.92 0.11
C ASN A 576 -51.40 27.41 1.44
N ASN A 577 -50.78 26.56 2.27
CA ASN A 577 -50.11 27.08 3.46
C ASN A 577 -48.60 27.29 3.22
N TYR A 578 -48.10 28.53 3.27
CA TYR A 578 -46.66 28.82 3.14
C TYR A 578 -45.86 28.40 4.39
N ASP A 579 -46.53 28.03 5.48
CA ASP A 579 -45.92 27.60 6.76
C ASP A 579 -45.17 26.25 6.67
N ILE A 580 -45.37 25.45 5.61
CA ILE A 580 -44.69 24.15 5.41
C ILE A 580 -43.41 24.25 4.58
N ILE A 581 -43.05 25.45 4.09
CA ILE A 581 -41.83 25.63 3.29
C ILE A 581 -40.63 25.70 4.23
N ILE A 582 -39.71 24.74 4.10
CA ILE A 582 -38.50 24.67 4.93
C ILE A 582 -37.34 25.31 4.18
N PRO A 583 -36.71 26.38 4.73
CA PRO A 583 -35.50 26.97 4.16
C PRO A 583 -34.31 26.01 4.20
N PHE A 584 -33.40 26.12 3.23
CA PHE A 584 -32.20 25.30 3.10
C PHE A 584 -31.37 25.29 4.40
N SER A 585 -31.27 26.42 5.10
CA SER A 585 -30.55 26.48 6.39
C SER A 585 -31.13 25.57 7.47
N ASN A 586 -32.44 25.30 7.41
CA ASN A 586 -33.20 24.59 8.44
C ASN A 586 -33.41 23.10 8.11
N LEU A 587 -33.03 22.68 6.91
CA LEU A 587 -33.02 21.26 6.52
C LEU A 587 -32.02 20.45 7.36
N SER A 588 -32.29 19.15 7.50
CA SER A 588 -31.35 18.21 8.10
C SER A 588 -30.03 18.17 7.30
N SER A 589 -28.95 17.67 7.90
CA SER A 589 -27.68 17.51 7.17
C SER A 589 -27.82 16.61 5.94
N GLY A 590 -28.60 15.53 6.04
CA GLY A 590 -28.85 14.61 4.93
C GLY A 590 -29.63 15.27 3.79
N GLU A 591 -30.71 15.99 4.09
CA GLU A 591 -31.51 16.72 3.09
C GLU A 591 -30.69 17.80 2.37
N ARG A 592 -29.85 18.53 3.10
CA ARG A 592 -28.97 19.52 2.50
C ARG A 592 -27.95 18.87 1.57
N ASN A 593 -27.34 17.77 2.00
CA ASN A 593 -26.34 17.06 1.21
C ASN A 593 -26.93 16.50 -0.08
N ILE A 594 -28.08 15.81 -0.02
CA ILE A 594 -28.73 15.24 -1.20
C ILE A 594 -29.21 16.34 -2.16
N LEU A 595 -29.82 17.42 -1.65
CA LEU A 595 -30.28 18.53 -2.48
C LEU A 595 -29.10 19.25 -3.14
N GLN A 596 -28.01 19.47 -2.41
CA GLN A 596 -26.80 20.07 -2.95
C GLN A 596 -26.17 19.17 -4.03
N LEU A 597 -26.04 17.87 -3.78
CA LEU A 597 -25.53 16.86 -4.73
C LEU A 597 -26.29 16.92 -6.06
N ILE A 598 -27.62 16.80 -6.03
CA ILE A 598 -28.44 16.79 -7.25
C ILE A 598 -28.42 18.16 -7.94
N THR A 599 -28.51 19.26 -7.19
CA THR A 599 -28.46 20.60 -7.78
C THR A 599 -27.16 20.82 -8.55
N LEU A 600 -26.02 20.42 -7.97
CA LEU A 600 -24.72 20.57 -8.58
C LEU A 600 -24.54 19.64 -9.79
N LEU A 601 -24.97 18.38 -9.70
CA LEU A 601 -24.89 17.46 -10.84
C LEU A 601 -25.71 17.96 -12.03
N VAL A 602 -26.95 18.40 -11.82
CA VAL A 602 -27.79 18.89 -12.92
C VAL A 602 -27.27 20.22 -13.47
N SER A 603 -26.75 21.11 -12.62
CA SER A 603 -26.25 22.42 -13.08
C SER A 603 -24.96 22.31 -13.87
N THR A 604 -24.15 21.30 -13.59
CA THR A 604 -22.85 21.08 -14.24
C THR A 604 -22.87 19.99 -15.30
N ALA A 605 -23.97 19.26 -15.43
CA ALA A 605 -24.17 18.27 -16.47
C ALA A 605 -23.77 18.84 -17.84
N SER A 606 -22.87 18.14 -18.51
CA SER A 606 -22.35 18.49 -19.83
C SER A 606 -22.30 17.21 -20.65
N HIS A 607 -22.69 17.29 -21.92
CA HIS A 607 -22.60 16.15 -22.82
C HIS A 607 -21.14 15.73 -22.97
N ASN A 608 -20.89 14.42 -22.89
CA ASN A 608 -19.56 13.80 -23.03
C ASN A 608 -18.52 14.14 -21.94
N ALA A 609 -18.91 14.80 -20.83
CA ALA A 609 -18.01 15.00 -19.70
C ALA A 609 -18.20 13.90 -18.64
N THR A 610 -17.11 13.25 -18.24
CA THR A 610 -17.17 12.19 -17.21
C THR A 610 -17.25 12.81 -15.82
N HIS A 611 -18.27 12.41 -15.05
CA HIS A 611 -18.52 12.94 -13.71
C HIS A 611 -18.07 11.96 -12.62
N PHE A 612 -17.25 12.44 -11.69
CA PHE A 612 -16.69 11.68 -10.59
C PHE A 612 -17.32 12.07 -9.26
N ILE A 613 -17.73 11.08 -8.47
CA ILE A 613 -18.36 11.28 -7.17
C ILE A 613 -17.72 10.35 -6.15
N ASP A 614 -17.20 10.91 -5.04
CA ASP A 614 -16.60 10.14 -3.94
C ASP A 614 -17.53 10.14 -2.72
N GLU A 615 -17.90 8.96 -2.24
CA GLU A 615 -18.69 8.70 -1.03
C GLU A 615 -20.01 9.52 -0.95
N PRO A 616 -20.90 9.47 -1.97
CA PRO A 616 -22.15 10.23 -1.98
C PRO A 616 -23.12 9.86 -0.85
N GLU A 617 -22.96 8.68 -0.25
CA GLU A 617 -23.79 8.18 0.86
C GLU A 617 -23.51 8.87 2.21
N ILE A 618 -22.42 9.63 2.35
CA ILE A 618 -22.05 10.22 3.64
C ILE A 618 -23.19 11.10 4.19
N SER A 619 -23.60 10.76 5.42
CA SER A 619 -24.69 11.43 6.16
C SER A 619 -26.09 11.27 5.54
N LEU A 620 -26.27 10.37 4.58
CA LEU A 620 -27.58 10.07 3.99
C LEU A 620 -28.27 8.90 4.69
N HIS A 621 -29.57 9.05 4.93
CA HIS A 621 -30.43 7.96 5.38
C HIS A 621 -30.49 6.85 4.31
N VAL A 622 -30.60 5.58 4.74
CA VAL A 622 -30.60 4.38 3.87
C VAL A 622 -31.58 4.51 2.70
N ARG A 623 -32.78 5.06 2.95
CA ARG A 623 -33.80 5.34 1.92
C ARG A 623 -33.25 6.14 0.73
N TRP A 624 -32.45 7.18 0.96
CA TRP A 624 -31.88 7.96 -0.14
C TRP A 624 -30.74 7.22 -0.83
N GLN A 625 -29.98 6.40 -0.11
CA GLN A 625 -28.95 5.55 -0.71
C GLN A 625 -29.57 4.54 -1.69
N GLN A 626 -30.77 4.02 -1.43
CA GLN A 626 -31.51 3.15 -2.34
C GLN A 626 -31.95 3.87 -3.64
N ILE A 627 -32.30 5.15 -3.54
CA ILE A 627 -32.84 5.92 -4.68
C ILE A 627 -31.72 6.54 -5.53
N LEU A 628 -30.56 6.84 -4.92
CA LEU A 628 -29.46 7.52 -5.59
C LEU A 628 -28.99 6.86 -6.90
N PRO A 629 -28.82 5.53 -6.99
CA PRO A 629 -28.46 4.89 -8.25
C PRO A 629 -29.45 5.23 -9.36
N LYS A 630 -30.76 5.22 -9.08
CA LYS A 630 -31.77 5.60 -10.07
C LYS A 630 -31.66 7.05 -10.51
N ALA A 631 -31.39 7.96 -9.57
CA ALA A 631 -31.15 9.36 -9.89
C ALA A 631 -29.92 9.53 -10.81
N PHE A 632 -28.84 8.78 -10.56
CA PHE A 632 -27.65 8.81 -11.40
C PHE A 632 -27.90 8.23 -12.80
N SER A 633 -28.64 7.13 -12.93
CA SER A 633 -29.04 6.62 -14.24
C SER A 633 -29.85 7.62 -15.04
N ILE A 634 -30.83 8.31 -14.40
CA ILE A 634 -31.60 9.37 -15.06
C ILE A 634 -30.67 10.48 -15.56
N LEU A 635 -29.70 10.90 -14.76
CA LEU A 635 -28.72 11.91 -15.18
C LEU A 635 -27.87 11.42 -16.35
N ALA A 636 -27.35 10.20 -16.28
CA ALA A 636 -26.52 9.60 -17.31
C ALA A 636 -27.23 9.53 -18.66
N GLU A 637 -28.50 9.14 -18.65
CA GLU A 637 -29.35 9.00 -19.85
C GLU A 637 -29.80 10.35 -20.40
N GLU A 638 -30.25 11.27 -19.56
CA GLU A 638 -30.83 12.56 -20.01
C GLU A 638 -29.75 13.56 -20.47
N PHE A 639 -28.52 13.40 -20.00
CA PHE A 639 -27.42 14.33 -20.34
C PHE A 639 -26.28 13.71 -21.13
N ASP A 640 -26.34 12.43 -21.50
CA ASP A 640 -25.24 11.68 -22.10
C ASP A 640 -23.94 11.92 -21.30
N MET A 641 -24.03 11.70 -19.99
CA MET A 641 -22.94 11.96 -19.03
C MET A 641 -22.50 10.65 -18.36
N PRO A 642 -21.27 10.16 -18.61
CA PRO A 642 -20.73 9.03 -17.88
C PRO A 642 -20.53 9.40 -16.41
N LEU A 643 -20.85 8.50 -15.49
CA LEU A 643 -20.61 8.67 -14.06
C LEU A 643 -19.65 7.61 -13.53
N VAL A 644 -18.74 8.00 -12.64
CA VAL A 644 -17.89 7.11 -11.85
C VAL A 644 -18.05 7.45 -10.38
N VAL A 645 -18.58 6.50 -9.61
CA VAL A 645 -18.98 6.68 -8.21
C VAL A 645 -18.17 5.74 -7.34
N ALA A 646 -17.34 6.26 -6.44
CA ALA A 646 -16.75 5.47 -5.37
C ALA A 646 -17.69 5.47 -4.15
N THR A 647 -17.99 4.30 -3.60
CA THR A 647 -18.90 4.15 -2.46
C THR A 647 -18.43 3.07 -1.50
N HIS A 648 -18.85 3.20 -0.24
CA HIS A 648 -18.78 2.19 0.80
C HIS A 648 -20.13 1.52 1.06
N SER A 649 -21.20 1.95 0.39
CA SER A 649 -22.56 1.48 0.66
C SER A 649 -22.93 0.27 -0.20
N PRO A 650 -23.09 -0.93 0.38
CA PRO A 650 -23.64 -2.07 -0.36
C PRO A 650 -25.10 -1.82 -0.76
N VAL A 651 -25.81 -0.92 -0.05
CA VAL A 651 -27.19 -0.52 -0.38
C VAL A 651 -27.24 0.16 -1.75
N MET A 652 -26.27 1.02 -2.07
CA MET A 652 -26.21 1.65 -3.39
C MET A 652 -25.98 0.63 -4.49
N ILE A 653 -25.05 -0.31 -4.29
CA ILE A 653 -24.78 -1.37 -5.27
C ILE A 653 -26.00 -2.27 -5.46
N ALA A 654 -26.72 -2.61 -4.38
CA ALA A 654 -27.93 -3.42 -4.45
C ALA A 654 -29.08 -2.77 -5.25
N ASN A 655 -29.05 -1.45 -5.40
CA ASN A 655 -30.08 -0.68 -6.10
C ASN A 655 -29.59 -0.15 -7.47
N ALA A 656 -28.36 -0.48 -7.87
CA ALA A 656 -27.80 -0.16 -9.19
C ALA A 656 -28.17 -1.26 -10.21
N THR A 657 -29.48 -1.37 -10.49
CA THR A 657 -30.09 -2.46 -11.27
C THR A 657 -30.31 -2.14 -12.74
N ASP A 658 -30.14 -0.88 -13.16
CA ASP A 658 -30.26 -0.49 -14.57
C ASP A 658 -29.11 -1.12 -15.41
N SER A 659 -29.37 -1.47 -16.67
CA SER A 659 -28.41 -2.21 -17.52
C SER A 659 -27.17 -1.41 -17.91
N ASN A 660 -27.20 -0.08 -17.75
CA ASN A 660 -26.05 0.81 -17.96
C ASN A 660 -25.20 0.99 -16.69
N CYS A 661 -25.53 0.30 -15.60
CA CYS A 661 -24.76 0.31 -14.36
C CYS A 661 -23.73 -0.83 -14.34
N PHE A 662 -22.47 -0.49 -14.09
CA PHE A 662 -21.35 -1.42 -13.94
C PHE A 662 -20.79 -1.28 -12.52
N CYS A 663 -20.95 -2.31 -11.70
CA CYS A 663 -20.50 -2.30 -10.30
C CYS A 663 -19.24 -3.14 -10.17
N TYR A 664 -18.18 -2.57 -9.58
CA TYR A 664 -16.91 -3.22 -9.36
C TYR A 664 -16.60 -3.30 -7.87
N ASN A 665 -16.18 -4.47 -7.41
CA ASN A 665 -15.56 -4.66 -6.12
C ASN A 665 -14.04 -4.52 -6.23
N VAL A 666 -13.43 -3.74 -5.33
CA VAL A 666 -11.98 -3.67 -5.22
C VAL A 666 -11.49 -4.79 -4.31
N ASN A 667 -10.90 -5.81 -4.91
CA ASN A 667 -10.34 -6.96 -4.20
C ASN A 667 -8.84 -7.09 -4.48
N GLU A 668 -8.00 -6.97 -3.45
CA GLU A 668 -6.53 -7.09 -3.56
C GLU A 668 -5.90 -6.37 -4.78
N GLY A 669 -6.43 -5.19 -5.14
CA GLY A 669 -5.92 -4.34 -6.23
C GLY A 669 -6.56 -4.57 -7.60
N VAL A 670 -7.44 -5.55 -7.72
CA VAL A 670 -8.20 -5.86 -8.93
C VAL A 670 -9.62 -5.29 -8.83
N LEU A 671 -10.17 -4.86 -9.97
CA LEU A 671 -11.57 -4.48 -10.11
C LEU A 671 -12.36 -5.69 -10.62
N GLU A 672 -13.02 -6.39 -9.71
CA GLU A 672 -13.89 -7.51 -10.03
C GLU A 672 -15.29 -6.99 -10.35
N LEU A 673 -15.81 -7.31 -11.54
CA LEU A 673 -17.18 -6.95 -11.90
C LEU A 673 -18.16 -7.76 -11.04
N ILE A 674 -19.11 -7.07 -10.42
CA ILE A 674 -20.26 -7.68 -9.75
C ILE A 674 -21.36 -7.80 -10.78
N ASP A 675 -21.73 -9.03 -11.13
CA ASP A 675 -22.78 -9.29 -12.12
C ASP A 675 -24.14 -8.75 -11.67
N LEU A 676 -24.99 -8.38 -12.63
CA LEU A 676 -26.31 -7.82 -12.35
C LEU A 676 -27.16 -8.78 -11.50
N GLU A 677 -27.01 -10.08 -11.72
CA GLU A 677 -27.72 -11.13 -10.98
C GLU A 677 -27.32 -11.17 -9.51
N ASP A 678 -26.09 -10.79 -9.14
CA ASP A 678 -25.59 -10.81 -7.76
C ASP A 678 -25.85 -9.49 -7.00
N ARG A 679 -26.41 -8.48 -7.67
CA ARG A 679 -26.76 -7.17 -7.07
C ARG A 679 -28.12 -7.17 -6.39
N HIS A 680 -28.82 -8.29 -6.28
CA HIS A 680 -30.21 -8.32 -5.81
C HIS A 680 -30.37 -8.15 -4.28
N SER A 681 -29.28 -8.32 -3.49
CA SER A 681 -29.34 -8.20 -2.03
C SER A 681 -28.07 -7.61 -1.44
N VAL A 682 -28.26 -6.80 -0.39
CA VAL A 682 -27.18 -6.26 0.45
C VAL A 682 -26.36 -7.39 1.09
N GLU A 683 -27.00 -8.48 1.48
CA GLU A 683 -26.33 -9.63 2.11
C GLU A 683 -25.43 -10.38 1.12
N THR A 684 -25.86 -10.49 -0.14
CA THR A 684 -25.07 -11.06 -1.25
C THR A 684 -23.82 -10.23 -1.49
N ILE A 685 -23.97 -8.90 -1.59
CA ILE A 685 -22.83 -7.99 -1.81
C ILE A 685 -21.86 -8.01 -0.63
N LEU A 686 -22.37 -8.05 0.61
CA LEU A 686 -21.53 -8.14 1.81
C LEU A 686 -20.75 -9.47 1.86
N LEU A 687 -21.43 -10.58 1.60
CA LEU A 687 -20.82 -11.90 1.69
C LEU A 687 -19.84 -12.14 0.54
N GLN A 688 -20.30 -11.97 -0.70
CA GLN A 688 -19.53 -12.32 -1.89
C GLN A 688 -18.56 -11.19 -2.31
N GLY A 689 -19.01 -9.92 -2.28
CA GLY A 689 -18.16 -8.78 -2.62
C GLY A 689 -17.20 -8.40 -1.50
N PHE A 690 -17.73 -8.13 -0.29
CA PHE A 690 -16.89 -7.66 0.82
C PHE A 690 -16.22 -8.76 1.62
N HIS A 691 -16.44 -10.03 1.29
CA HIS A 691 -15.94 -11.16 2.06
C HIS A 691 -16.25 -11.00 3.56
N THR A 692 -17.46 -10.51 3.87
CA THR A 692 -17.91 -10.14 5.21
C THR A 692 -19.22 -10.86 5.53
N TYR A 693 -19.18 -11.73 6.51
CA TYR A 693 -20.34 -12.46 6.99
C TYR A 693 -21.16 -11.61 7.98
N THR A 694 -22.47 -11.60 7.78
CA THR A 694 -23.47 -11.07 8.72
C THR A 694 -24.24 -12.24 9.33
N PRO A 695 -24.59 -12.22 10.63
CA PRO A 695 -25.47 -13.26 11.18
C PRO A 695 -26.86 -13.24 10.51
N HIS A 696 -27.49 -14.41 10.40
CA HIS A 696 -28.75 -14.64 9.68
C HIS A 696 -28.68 -14.31 8.18
N ASN A 697 -27.53 -14.54 7.55
CA ASN A 697 -27.33 -14.22 6.15
C ASN A 697 -28.09 -15.20 5.25
N ARG A 698 -29.14 -14.71 4.60
CA ARG A 698 -30.02 -15.49 3.75
C ARG A 698 -29.34 -15.96 2.45
N GLU A 699 -28.32 -15.23 1.98
CA GLU A 699 -27.51 -15.64 0.82
C GLU A 699 -26.85 -17.00 1.05
N VAL A 700 -26.38 -17.30 2.27
CA VAL A 700 -25.78 -18.62 2.57
C VAL A 700 -26.80 -19.73 2.30
N HIS A 701 -28.03 -19.55 2.74
CA HIS A 701 -29.10 -20.52 2.54
C HIS A 701 -29.48 -20.65 1.07
N GLU A 702 -29.67 -19.54 0.37
CA GLU A 702 -30.09 -19.50 -1.03
C GLU A 702 -29.01 -20.07 -1.95
N LYS A 703 -27.74 -19.75 -1.71
CA LYS A 703 -26.61 -20.29 -2.49
C LYS A 703 -26.42 -21.79 -2.25
N CYS A 704 -26.56 -22.27 -1.02
CA CYS A 704 -26.57 -23.71 -0.74
C CYS A 704 -27.68 -24.44 -1.50
N ALA A 705 -28.91 -23.92 -1.44
CA ALA A 705 -30.05 -24.54 -2.10
C ALA A 705 -29.91 -24.53 -3.63
N ARG A 706 -29.50 -23.39 -4.21
CA ARG A 706 -29.31 -23.20 -5.66
C ARG A 706 -28.24 -24.12 -6.20
N LEU A 707 -27.05 -24.14 -5.61
CA LEU A 707 -25.94 -25.00 -6.08
C LEU A 707 -26.30 -26.49 -6.02
N VAL A 708 -26.98 -26.94 -4.96
CA VAL A 708 -27.49 -28.31 -4.86
C VAL A 708 -28.49 -28.61 -5.97
N SER A 709 -29.45 -27.71 -6.21
CA SER A 709 -30.48 -27.88 -7.25
C SER A 709 -29.88 -27.92 -8.66
N ASP A 710 -28.98 -26.97 -8.99
CA ASP A 710 -28.33 -26.87 -10.30
C ASP A 710 -27.49 -28.12 -10.60
N VAL A 711 -26.80 -28.67 -9.61
CA VAL A 711 -26.05 -29.93 -9.75
C VAL A 711 -27.01 -31.10 -10.01
N ILE A 712 -28.11 -31.21 -9.25
CA ILE A 712 -29.13 -32.27 -9.45
C ILE A 712 -29.70 -32.19 -10.88
N GLU A 713 -30.08 -31.00 -11.34
CA GLU A 713 -30.63 -30.80 -12.67
C GLU A 713 -29.64 -31.20 -13.76
N ARG A 714 -28.37 -30.79 -13.64
CA ARG A 714 -27.32 -31.15 -14.62
C ARG A 714 -27.03 -32.63 -14.64
N VAL A 715 -27.00 -33.31 -13.48
CA VAL A 715 -26.86 -34.76 -13.41
C VAL A 715 -28.02 -35.45 -14.13
N ASN A 716 -29.25 -34.93 -14.00
CA ASN A 716 -30.43 -35.51 -14.65
C ASN A 716 -30.52 -35.23 -16.17
N THR A 717 -29.93 -34.14 -16.67
CA THR A 717 -30.13 -33.66 -18.05
C THR A 717 -28.96 -33.89 -19.00
N ASN A 718 -27.70 -33.88 -18.55
CA ASN A 718 -26.52 -34.22 -19.38
C ASN A 718 -25.25 -34.41 -18.52
N ALA A 719 -24.77 -35.66 -18.42
CA ALA A 719 -23.71 -36.08 -17.49
C ALA A 719 -22.29 -35.51 -17.76
N GLY A 720 -22.03 -34.92 -18.95
CA GLY A 720 -20.68 -34.52 -19.36
C GLY A 720 -20.04 -33.38 -18.54
N GLY A 721 -20.85 -32.43 -18.04
CA GLY A 721 -20.36 -31.24 -17.31
C GLY A 721 -20.76 -31.17 -15.84
N ALA A 722 -21.60 -32.10 -15.36
CA ALA A 722 -22.14 -32.06 -13.99
C ALA A 722 -21.06 -32.27 -12.92
N LYS A 723 -20.03 -33.07 -13.22
CA LYS A 723 -18.91 -33.33 -12.31
C LYS A 723 -18.00 -32.11 -12.14
N GLU A 724 -17.68 -31.43 -13.25
CA GLU A 724 -16.85 -30.22 -13.21
C GLU A 724 -17.57 -29.09 -12.50
N PHE A 725 -18.84 -28.86 -12.86
CA PHE A 725 -19.65 -27.87 -12.15
C PHE A 725 -19.82 -28.19 -10.67
N GLY A 726 -20.07 -29.46 -10.33
CA GLY A 726 -20.21 -29.88 -8.95
C GLY A 726 -18.94 -29.71 -8.11
N LYS A 727 -17.75 -29.86 -8.71
CA LYS A 727 -16.49 -29.49 -8.06
C LYS A 727 -16.39 -27.98 -7.81
N SER A 728 -16.68 -27.17 -8.83
CA SER A 728 -16.69 -25.71 -8.70
C SER A 728 -17.71 -25.24 -7.63
N ALA A 729 -18.89 -25.84 -7.57
CA ALA A 729 -19.88 -25.55 -6.54
C ALA A 729 -19.40 -25.88 -5.11
N ILE A 730 -18.62 -26.96 -4.94
CA ILE A 730 -18.01 -27.30 -3.65
C ILE A 730 -16.93 -26.29 -3.27
N GLU A 731 -16.13 -25.84 -4.25
CA GLU A 731 -15.12 -24.79 -4.05
C GLU A 731 -15.78 -23.47 -3.61
N ASP A 732 -16.85 -23.03 -4.29
CA ASP A 732 -17.62 -21.84 -3.91
C ASP A 732 -18.14 -21.90 -2.46
N LEU A 733 -18.70 -23.05 -2.07
CA LEU A 733 -19.19 -23.29 -0.71
C LEU A 733 -18.05 -23.28 0.33
N SER A 734 -16.88 -23.80 -0.04
CA SER A 734 -15.68 -23.75 0.80
C SER A 734 -15.23 -22.32 1.03
N THR A 735 -15.21 -21.48 -0.02
CA THR A 735 -14.87 -20.07 0.08
C THR A 735 -15.82 -19.33 1.03
N ILE A 736 -17.13 -19.61 0.97
CA ILE A 736 -18.10 -19.02 1.91
C ILE A 736 -17.80 -19.47 3.36
N SER A 737 -17.46 -20.75 3.57
CA SER A 737 -17.06 -21.25 4.89
C SER A 737 -15.85 -20.52 5.47
N GLU A 738 -14.85 -20.24 4.63
CA GLU A 738 -13.66 -19.48 5.02
C GLU A 738 -14.00 -18.03 5.40
N ILE A 739 -14.87 -17.37 4.62
CA ILE A 739 -15.35 -16.01 4.91
C ILE A 739 -16.04 -15.96 6.28
N ILE A 740 -16.95 -16.91 6.56
CA ILE A 740 -17.66 -17.01 7.84
C ILE A 740 -16.66 -17.21 8.98
N ASN A 741 -15.66 -18.07 8.80
CA ASN A 741 -14.66 -18.32 9.82
C ASN A 741 -13.76 -17.11 10.09
N ARG A 742 -13.43 -16.33 9.06
CA ARG A 742 -12.58 -15.14 9.16
C ARG A 742 -13.28 -13.93 9.77
N THR A 743 -14.56 -13.73 9.48
CA THR A 743 -15.25 -12.45 9.74
C THR A 743 -16.36 -12.50 10.78
N ALA A 744 -16.84 -13.68 11.18
CA ALA A 744 -17.86 -13.79 12.22
C ALA A 744 -17.35 -13.25 13.57
N THR A 745 -18.12 -12.35 14.19
CA THR A 745 -17.85 -11.84 15.54
C THR A 745 -18.13 -12.90 16.62
N HIS A 746 -17.43 -12.81 17.76
CA HIS A 746 -17.45 -13.82 18.83
C HIS A 746 -18.84 -14.13 19.42
N ASP A 747 -19.81 -13.23 19.34
CA ASP A 747 -21.16 -13.41 19.92
C ASP A 747 -22.12 -14.25 19.06
N ASN A 748 -21.75 -14.60 17.81
CA ASN A 748 -22.63 -15.30 16.86
C ASN A 748 -22.48 -16.84 16.87
N GLY A 749 -21.96 -17.44 17.94
CA GLY A 749 -21.51 -18.84 17.95
C GLY A 749 -22.53 -19.87 17.46
N ALA A 750 -23.79 -19.79 17.89
CA ALA A 750 -24.83 -20.75 17.50
C ALA A 750 -25.27 -20.59 16.04
N GLN A 751 -25.47 -19.34 15.58
CA GLN A 751 -25.89 -19.06 14.20
C GLN A 751 -24.78 -19.37 13.21
N LYS A 752 -23.54 -18.96 13.53
CA LYS A 752 -22.33 -19.32 12.76
C LYS A 752 -22.25 -20.84 12.58
N GLN A 753 -22.43 -21.60 13.65
CA GLN A 753 -22.37 -23.06 13.59
C GLN A 753 -23.48 -23.64 12.72
N GLY A 754 -24.69 -23.07 12.77
CA GLY A 754 -25.82 -23.47 11.92
C GLY A 754 -25.54 -23.26 10.43
N ASP A 755 -25.00 -22.09 10.08
CA ASP A 755 -24.71 -21.74 8.68
C ASP A 755 -23.53 -22.58 8.14
N LEU A 756 -22.51 -22.84 8.96
CA LEU A 756 -21.41 -23.76 8.62
C LEU A 756 -21.89 -25.21 8.45
N ASP A 757 -22.79 -25.68 9.30
CA ASP A 757 -23.40 -27.01 9.20
C ASP A 757 -24.26 -27.15 7.92
N LEU A 758 -24.98 -26.09 7.55
CA LEU A 758 -25.73 -26.05 6.30
C LEU A 758 -24.82 -26.15 5.07
N ILE A 759 -23.73 -25.38 5.03
CA ILE A 759 -22.73 -25.44 3.96
C ILE A 759 -22.15 -26.85 3.86
N HIS A 760 -21.77 -27.45 5.00
CA HIS A 760 -21.23 -28.80 5.03
C HIS A 760 -22.23 -29.84 4.49
N LYS A 761 -23.51 -29.72 4.86
CA LYS A 761 -24.58 -30.56 4.33
C LYS A 761 -24.77 -30.39 2.82
N ALA A 762 -24.70 -29.16 2.31
CA ALA A 762 -24.81 -28.88 0.88
C ALA A 762 -23.63 -29.48 0.10
N MET A 763 -22.38 -29.30 0.56
CA MET A 763 -21.20 -29.92 -0.05
C MET A 763 -21.30 -31.47 -0.07
N THR A 764 -21.81 -32.05 1.01
CA THR A 764 -22.04 -33.50 1.13
C THR A 764 -23.11 -33.98 0.14
N ALA A 765 -24.22 -33.23 0.03
CA ALA A 765 -25.29 -33.53 -0.92
C ALA A 765 -24.79 -33.47 -2.37
N ILE A 766 -24.08 -32.40 -2.76
CA ILE A 766 -23.47 -32.24 -4.09
C ILE A 766 -22.53 -33.42 -4.38
N SER A 767 -21.64 -33.76 -3.45
CA SER A 767 -20.71 -34.89 -3.60
C SER A 767 -21.43 -36.22 -3.83
N THR A 768 -22.52 -36.45 -3.08
CA THR A 768 -23.32 -37.68 -3.18
C THR A 768 -24.06 -37.77 -4.50
N VAL A 769 -24.66 -36.67 -4.97
CA VAL A 769 -25.38 -36.59 -6.25
C VAL A 769 -24.44 -36.84 -7.43
N ILE A 770 -23.23 -36.27 -7.40
CA ILE A 770 -22.20 -36.50 -8.43
C ILE A 770 -21.74 -37.97 -8.45
N GLN A 771 -21.64 -38.61 -7.28
CA GLN A 771 -21.28 -40.03 -7.18
C GLN A 771 -22.42 -40.95 -7.66
N ALA A 772 -23.66 -40.63 -7.32
CA ALA A 772 -24.83 -41.41 -7.73
C ALA A 772 -25.09 -41.34 -9.24
N GLY A 773 -24.89 -40.19 -9.88
CA GLY A 773 -25.01 -40.05 -11.34
C GLY A 773 -23.91 -40.76 -12.16
N GLN A 774 -22.92 -41.37 -11.50
CA GLN A 774 -21.89 -42.21 -12.15
C GLN A 774 -22.24 -43.71 -12.13
N GLN A 775 -23.21 -44.11 -11.31
CA GLN A 775 -23.76 -45.48 -11.26
C GLN A 775 -24.97 -45.59 -12.20
#